data_AF-B3LFL6-F1
#
_entry.id   AF-B3LFL6-F1
#
_cell.length_a   1.000
_cell.length_b   1.000
_cell.length_c   1.000
_cell.angle_alpha   90.00
_cell.angle_beta   90.00
_cell.angle_gamma   90.00
#
_symmetry.space_group_name_H-M   'P 1'
#
loop_
_entity.id
_entity.type
_entity.pdbx_description
1 polymer ?
#
loop_
_entity_poly.entity_id
_entity_poly.type
_entity_poly.pdbx_seq_one_letter_code
_entity_poly.pdbx_strand_id
1 'polypeptide(L)'
;MPYKINRMKNSLEINETGGTLLVDERKRLRIGELYRYKFSVNKDVIKEQGLDVSHLFLRIKNEESALLRPLYLTGPYSFYIDVRPHNYNENRKFPGKEIIPFVENLKPDERFKVKILLNENSRVGDTSLYSWTIDIISQLAVTTIPKLEFSFRIGTTRKVVKKSNGLFKSIEGVSLEMWDTETLWDLPPKFPEKPVHLVIMTHGIFSNIGCDMLYMKDKIEEMTFPMDESINPNIIVRGFMGNVGKSGHGIHCLGVRVGKYVLETVDKLNKKYKVDRISFIGHSLGGPTQSMAVRYISIKRPDFFDAVKGVKPVNFITLASPFIGVIGDFPFYLSVPLDMGALGLTGRDLNLKYTPLTSKDGLYADDEVYPEHSKYILEILPQAPAKKVFESFKRRTIYANVMDDGIVPLRTAALLYLDWRSIHKVQKIRKKNKNSPTSSEFVSSDSPESSGASSPSNENGNNVGEIPAESPNKKATLQWTLPQAVIHGSKINKYKRGQTNEANSDSDNEQGVFLDGQKFEPPKEANTVLSALSVLTAAIPDQEYIKNPAVRKDEVIHDKLYHPEELPPPHYENRPIVKKLIYPNESVNRIQERIAREWQETMTWRKVLVQIQPDSHNNIVVRRRFVNLYGYVAVEHMVEHHFGSKVCSELAEDANEPKDEPNQSSQADRSNEYNEGEISKGAENAT
;
A
#
# COMPACT_ATOMS: atom_id res chain seq x y z
N MET A 1 -19.86 -0.59 -23.85
CA MET A 1 -21.32 -0.83 -23.74
C MET A 1 -21.90 0.11 -22.69
N PRO A 2 -23.05 0.75 -22.91
CA PRO A 2 -23.65 1.60 -21.88
C PRO A 2 -24.21 0.71 -20.76
N TYR A 3 -23.98 1.15 -19.54
CA TYR A 3 -24.36 0.52 -18.28
C TYR A 3 -25.88 0.32 -18.19
N LYS A 4 -26.33 -0.65 -17.37
CA LYS A 4 -27.75 -0.76 -16.98
C LYS A 4 -28.13 0.48 -16.17
N ILE A 5 -28.63 1.50 -16.87
CA ILE A 5 -29.18 2.71 -16.26
C ILE A 5 -30.59 2.37 -15.76
N ASN A 6 -30.77 2.35 -14.44
CA ASN A 6 -32.11 2.36 -13.85
C ASN A 6 -32.73 3.75 -14.08
N ARG A 7 -33.52 3.92 -15.15
CA ARG A 7 -34.37 5.10 -15.36
C ARG A 7 -35.67 4.92 -14.57
N MET A 8 -35.87 5.71 -13.51
CA MET A 8 -37.16 5.74 -12.80
C MET A 8 -38.15 6.71 -13.48
N LYS A 9 -39.41 6.27 -13.58
CA LYS A 9 -40.55 7.00 -14.18
C LYS A 9 -41.65 7.24 -13.12
N ASN A 10 -42.23 8.46 -13.14
CA ASN A 10 -43.63 8.86 -12.89
C ASN A 10 -43.95 9.92 -11.80
N SER A 11 -44.65 10.96 -12.32
CA SER A 11 -45.78 11.82 -11.86
C SER A 11 -45.73 12.71 -10.60
N LEU A 12 -46.36 13.89 -10.75
CA LEU A 12 -46.23 15.14 -10.00
C LEU A 12 -47.55 15.66 -9.41
N GLU A 13 -47.43 16.39 -8.30
CA GLU A 13 -48.17 17.63 -8.05
C GLU A 13 -47.20 18.74 -7.58
N ILE A 14 -47.47 19.97 -8.01
CA ILE A 14 -46.62 21.17 -7.85
C ILE A 14 -47.04 21.90 -6.57
N ASN A 15 -46.06 22.37 -5.77
CA ASN A 15 -46.32 23.34 -4.70
C ASN A 15 -45.29 24.49 -4.79
N GLU A 16 -45.78 25.69 -5.09
CA GLU A 16 -45.06 26.81 -5.71
C GLU A 16 -44.04 27.59 -4.85
N THR A 17 -43.64 27.13 -3.66
CA THR A 17 -42.64 27.89 -2.86
C THR A 17 -41.64 27.02 -2.09
N GLY A 18 -41.57 25.72 -2.36
CA GLY A 18 -40.85 24.73 -1.54
C GLY A 18 -39.40 24.38 -1.91
N GLY A 19 -38.93 24.78 -3.11
CA GLY A 19 -37.75 24.17 -3.74
C GLY A 19 -38.01 22.73 -4.20
N THR A 20 -37.10 22.14 -4.97
CA THR A 20 -37.29 20.84 -5.62
C THR A 20 -36.21 19.86 -5.19
N LEU A 21 -36.64 18.67 -4.76
CA LEU A 21 -35.76 17.56 -4.43
C LEU A 21 -35.42 16.83 -5.73
N LEU A 22 -34.12 16.70 -6.01
CA LEU A 22 -33.59 16.08 -7.23
C LEU A 22 -33.17 14.64 -6.99
N VAL A 23 -32.67 14.33 -5.78
CA VAL A 23 -32.22 13.00 -5.37
C VAL A 23 -32.63 12.77 -3.93
N ASP A 24 -33.14 11.57 -3.63
CA ASP A 24 -33.33 11.05 -2.27
C ASP A 24 -33.04 9.55 -2.25
N GLU A 25 -31.93 9.17 -1.63
CA GLU A 25 -31.50 7.79 -1.49
C GLU A 25 -31.26 7.46 -0.02
N ARG A 26 -31.49 6.20 0.32
CA ARG A 26 -31.13 5.61 1.61
C ARG A 26 -30.46 4.27 1.38
N LYS A 27 -29.24 4.12 1.88
CA LYS A 27 -28.39 2.95 1.63
C LYS A 27 -27.67 2.52 2.90
N ARG A 28 -27.08 1.33 2.83
CA ARG A 28 -26.32 0.72 3.91
C ARG A 28 -24.94 0.28 3.42
N LEU A 29 -23.94 0.39 4.30
CA LEU A 29 -22.56 -0.03 4.05
C LEU A 29 -22.02 -0.87 5.21
N ARG A 30 -21.28 -1.93 4.89
CA ARG A 30 -20.45 -2.71 5.82
C ARG A 30 -19.01 -2.26 5.77
N ILE A 31 -18.16 -2.95 6.53
CA ILE A 31 -16.70 -2.79 6.43
C ILE A 31 -16.21 -3.06 5.00
N GLY A 32 -15.37 -2.16 4.50
CA GLY A 32 -14.82 -2.26 3.15
C GLY A 32 -15.83 -2.05 2.02
N GLU A 33 -17.03 -1.57 2.34
CA GLU A 33 -18.03 -1.18 1.34
C GLU A 33 -18.12 0.34 1.21
N LEU A 34 -18.44 0.77 -0.01
CA LEU A 34 -18.68 2.15 -0.42
C LEU A 34 -19.73 2.24 -1.54
N TYR A 35 -20.25 3.46 -1.72
CA TYR A 35 -20.95 3.89 -2.93
C TYR A 35 -20.21 5.07 -3.56
N ARG A 36 -20.01 4.98 -4.88
CA ARG A 36 -19.58 6.10 -5.72
C ARG A 36 -20.77 6.57 -6.54
N TYR A 37 -21.07 7.86 -6.48
CA TYR A 37 -22.08 8.49 -7.30
C TYR A 37 -21.45 9.43 -8.31
N LYS A 38 -22.00 9.47 -9.52
CA LYS A 38 -21.76 10.54 -10.48
C LYS A 38 -23.07 11.26 -10.73
N PHE A 39 -23.19 12.44 -10.13
CA PHE A 39 -24.35 13.29 -10.27
C PHE A 39 -24.11 14.27 -11.41
N SER A 40 -25.02 14.35 -12.38
CA SER A 40 -24.90 15.28 -13.51
C SER A 40 -26.19 16.03 -13.77
N VAL A 41 -26.06 17.28 -14.21
CA VAL A 41 -27.15 18.22 -14.46
C VAL A 41 -26.89 18.97 -15.75
N ASN A 42 -27.80 18.91 -16.70
CA ASN A 42 -27.82 19.77 -17.88
C ASN A 42 -28.58 21.06 -17.54
N LYS A 43 -27.84 22.17 -17.46
CA LYS A 43 -28.35 23.47 -17.01
C LYS A 43 -29.46 24.04 -17.90
N ASP A 44 -29.35 23.88 -19.21
CA ASP A 44 -30.34 24.42 -20.15
C ASP A 44 -31.66 23.67 -20.02
N VAL A 45 -31.59 22.33 -19.95
CA VAL A 45 -32.76 21.47 -19.79
C VAL A 45 -33.45 21.72 -18.44
N ILE A 46 -32.71 21.83 -17.33
CA ILE A 46 -33.37 22.12 -16.05
C ILE A 46 -33.96 23.54 -16.00
N LYS A 47 -33.40 24.49 -16.76
CA LYS A 47 -33.95 25.84 -16.88
C LYS A 47 -35.28 25.84 -17.63
N GLU A 48 -35.42 25.04 -18.69
CA GLU A 48 -36.70 24.81 -19.38
C GLU A 48 -37.74 24.17 -18.46
N GLN A 49 -37.31 23.37 -17.48
CA GLN A 49 -38.16 22.80 -16.43
C GLN A 49 -38.51 23.80 -15.30
N GLY A 50 -38.16 25.07 -15.45
CA GLY A 50 -38.42 26.14 -14.48
C GLY A 50 -37.41 26.22 -13.33
N LEU A 51 -36.25 25.57 -13.45
CA LEU A 51 -35.20 25.57 -12.43
C LEU A 51 -33.96 26.34 -12.90
N ASP A 52 -33.99 27.67 -12.79
CA ASP A 52 -32.80 28.50 -13.01
C ASP A 52 -31.99 28.64 -11.73
N VAL A 53 -31.00 27.75 -11.55
CA VAL A 53 -30.14 27.70 -10.36
C VAL A 53 -28.67 27.77 -10.70
N SER A 54 -27.91 28.53 -9.90
CA SER A 54 -26.44 28.59 -9.98
C SER A 54 -25.74 27.55 -9.09
N HIS A 55 -26.50 26.89 -8.22
CA HIS A 55 -25.98 25.95 -7.25
C HIS A 55 -27.06 25.03 -6.73
N LEU A 56 -26.65 23.91 -6.17
CA LEU A 56 -27.51 22.92 -5.53
C LEU A 56 -27.00 22.64 -4.11
N PHE A 57 -27.88 22.05 -3.28
CA PHE A 57 -27.56 21.65 -1.92
C PHE A 57 -27.50 20.14 -1.84
N LEU A 58 -26.34 19.62 -1.45
CA LEU A 58 -26.11 18.23 -1.12
C LEU A 58 -26.19 18.06 0.41
N ARG A 59 -26.88 17.01 0.86
CA ARG A 59 -26.96 16.62 2.26
C ARG A 59 -26.79 15.12 2.38
N ILE A 60 -25.81 14.70 3.19
CA ILE A 60 -25.65 13.31 3.61
C ILE A 60 -25.83 13.25 5.12
N LYS A 61 -26.61 12.29 5.61
CA LYS A 61 -26.83 12.08 7.05
C LYS A 61 -26.43 10.65 7.40
N ASN A 62 -25.64 10.51 8.45
CA ASN A 62 -25.46 9.23 9.13
C ASN A 62 -26.72 8.94 9.95
N GLU A 63 -27.43 7.87 9.63
CA GLU A 63 -28.72 7.51 10.25
C GLU A 63 -28.54 6.66 11.52
N GLU A 64 -27.30 6.31 11.87
CA GLU A 64 -26.99 5.62 13.11
C GLU A 64 -27.37 6.46 14.34
N SER A 65 -27.72 5.75 15.42
CA SER A 65 -28.10 6.38 16.70
C SER A 65 -26.93 7.15 17.29
N ALA A 66 -27.20 8.37 17.79
CA ALA A 66 -26.22 9.18 18.51
C ALA A 66 -25.61 8.44 19.73
N LEU A 67 -26.29 7.42 20.27
CA LEU A 67 -25.78 6.56 21.35
C LEU A 67 -24.55 5.74 20.94
N LEU A 68 -24.30 5.55 19.64
CA LEU A 68 -23.13 4.84 19.12
C LEU A 68 -21.89 5.73 19.01
N ARG A 69 -21.99 7.05 19.25
CA ARG A 69 -20.85 7.98 19.18
C ARG A 69 -19.67 7.63 20.10
N PRO A 70 -19.87 7.13 21.33
CA PRO A 70 -18.76 6.76 22.21
C PRO A 70 -18.05 5.44 21.81
N LEU A 71 -18.65 4.64 20.91
CA LEU A 71 -18.15 3.31 20.54
C LEU A 71 -17.12 3.40 19.39
N TYR A 72 -15.92 3.90 19.68
CA TYR A 72 -14.81 3.93 18.72
C TYR A 72 -14.06 2.60 18.61
N LEU A 73 -14.05 1.79 19.68
CA LEU A 73 -13.20 0.59 19.82
C LEU A 73 -13.61 -0.58 18.90
N THR A 74 -14.89 -0.71 18.54
CA THR A 74 -15.37 -1.71 17.56
C THR A 74 -15.23 -1.21 16.10
N GLY A 75 -14.70 -0.01 15.91
CA GLY A 75 -14.63 0.71 14.64
C GLY A 75 -15.62 1.87 14.64
N PRO A 76 -15.24 3.06 14.16
CA PRO A 76 -16.14 4.20 14.20
C PRO A 76 -17.35 3.93 13.29
N TYR A 77 -18.56 4.03 13.86
CA TYR A 77 -19.84 3.95 13.15
C TYR A 77 -20.06 5.21 12.31
N SER A 78 -19.13 5.49 11.40
CA SER A 78 -19.01 6.73 10.66
C SER A 78 -18.69 6.50 9.20
N PHE A 79 -18.84 7.56 8.41
CA PHE A 79 -18.54 7.56 6.98
C PHE A 79 -17.48 8.60 6.66
N TYR A 80 -16.53 8.23 5.80
CA TYR A 80 -15.75 9.19 5.05
C TYR A 80 -16.54 9.59 3.80
N ILE A 81 -16.58 10.88 3.50
CA ILE A 81 -17.29 11.39 2.33
C ILE A 81 -16.43 12.43 1.64
N ASP A 82 -16.36 12.38 0.33
CA ASP A 82 -15.84 13.47 -0.48
C ASP A 82 -16.69 13.79 -1.70
N VAL A 83 -16.59 15.03 -2.18
CA VAL A 83 -17.33 15.55 -3.32
C VAL A 83 -16.35 16.28 -4.22
N ARG A 84 -16.23 15.83 -5.46
CA ARG A 84 -15.25 16.33 -6.43
C ARG A 84 -15.98 16.85 -7.66
N PRO A 85 -15.81 18.12 -8.05
CA PRO A 85 -16.36 18.62 -9.30
C PRO A 85 -15.59 18.00 -10.48
N HIS A 86 -16.21 17.93 -11.67
CA HIS A 86 -15.69 17.21 -12.83
C HIS A 86 -14.23 17.52 -13.19
N ASN A 87 -13.82 18.80 -13.14
CA ASN A 87 -12.49 19.23 -13.54
C ASN A 87 -11.49 19.26 -12.37
N TYR A 88 -11.83 18.67 -11.22
CA TYR A 88 -10.88 18.50 -10.13
C TYR A 88 -9.84 17.42 -10.48
N ASN A 89 -8.56 17.76 -10.33
CA ASN A 89 -7.44 16.86 -10.51
C ASN A 89 -6.38 17.19 -9.45
N GLU A 90 -5.99 16.22 -8.62
CA GLU A 90 -5.03 16.43 -7.52
C GLU A 90 -3.65 16.88 -8.00
N ASN A 91 -3.32 16.66 -9.28
CA ASN A 91 -2.01 16.90 -9.86
C ASN A 91 -1.96 18.29 -10.52
N ARG A 92 -3.05 19.06 -10.46
CA ARG A 92 -3.16 20.38 -11.07
C ARG A 92 -3.66 21.38 -10.03
N LYS A 93 -3.23 22.64 -10.17
CA LYS A 93 -3.71 23.71 -9.30
C LYS A 93 -5.21 23.92 -9.54
N PHE A 94 -6.01 23.70 -8.50
CA PHE A 94 -7.45 23.92 -8.54
C PHE A 94 -7.75 25.43 -8.47
N PRO A 95 -8.43 26.00 -9.49
CA PRO A 95 -8.60 27.44 -9.60
C PRO A 95 -9.67 27.99 -8.63
N GLY A 96 -9.50 29.26 -8.25
CA GLY A 96 -10.48 30.01 -7.47
C GLY A 96 -10.49 29.71 -5.97
N LYS A 97 -11.50 30.27 -5.29
CA LYS A 97 -11.68 30.19 -3.82
C LYS A 97 -12.60 29.05 -3.38
N GLU A 98 -13.18 28.31 -4.32
CA GLU A 98 -13.96 27.12 -4.01
C GLU A 98 -13.08 26.11 -3.26
N ILE A 99 -13.68 25.49 -2.24
CA ILE A 99 -13.05 24.43 -1.44
C ILE A 99 -13.44 23.08 -2.04
N ILE A 100 -12.62 22.06 -1.83
CA ILE A 100 -12.97 20.66 -2.12
C ILE A 100 -13.56 20.07 -0.84
N PRO A 101 -14.88 19.85 -0.79
CA PRO A 101 -15.53 19.48 0.46
C PRO A 101 -15.40 17.97 0.70
N PHE A 102 -14.93 17.64 1.90
CA PHE A 102 -14.89 16.28 2.43
C PHE A 102 -15.13 16.28 3.93
N VAL A 103 -15.46 15.11 4.48
CA VAL A 103 -15.51 14.86 5.92
C VAL A 103 -14.85 13.51 6.21
N GLU A 104 -13.92 13.52 7.16
CA GLU A 104 -13.17 12.33 7.58
C GLU A 104 -14.07 11.30 8.27
N ASN A 105 -14.83 11.75 9.27
CA ASN A 105 -15.64 10.91 10.13
C ASN A 105 -17.01 11.56 10.34
N LEU A 106 -17.96 11.28 9.46
CA LEU A 106 -19.35 11.67 9.67
C LEU A 106 -19.97 10.77 10.75
N LYS A 107 -20.01 11.24 11.99
CA LYS A 107 -20.39 10.44 13.17
C LYS A 107 -21.90 10.15 13.21
N PRO A 108 -22.37 9.23 14.06
CA PRO A 108 -23.80 8.94 14.19
C PRO A 108 -24.68 10.17 14.42
N ASP A 109 -25.81 10.25 13.73
CA ASP A 109 -26.74 11.39 13.62
C ASP A 109 -26.15 12.73 13.09
N GLU A 110 -24.88 12.77 12.69
CA GLU A 110 -24.30 13.94 12.05
C GLU A 110 -24.72 14.09 10.58
N ARG A 111 -24.57 15.31 10.06
CA ARG A 111 -24.92 15.64 8.67
C ARG A 111 -23.81 16.39 7.99
N PHE A 112 -23.39 15.89 6.85
CA PHE A 112 -22.53 16.58 5.91
C PHE A 112 -23.40 17.41 4.95
N LYS A 113 -23.10 18.69 4.78
CA LYS A 113 -23.90 19.63 4.00
C LYS A 113 -22.99 20.44 3.09
N VAL A 114 -23.23 20.38 1.79
CA VAL A 114 -22.38 21.02 0.78
C VAL A 114 -23.24 21.85 -0.17
N LYS A 115 -22.74 23.01 -0.57
CA LYS A 115 -23.27 23.78 -1.70
C LYS A 115 -22.40 23.44 -2.92
N ILE A 116 -22.95 22.73 -3.89
CA ILE A 116 -22.25 22.40 -5.13
C ILE A 116 -22.57 23.46 -6.19
N LEU A 117 -21.56 23.96 -6.90
CA LEU A 117 -21.67 25.13 -7.78
C LEU A 117 -21.68 24.71 -9.25
N LEU A 118 -22.62 25.23 -10.03
CA LEU A 118 -22.66 25.06 -11.49
C LEU A 118 -21.74 26.13 -12.11
N ASN A 119 -20.45 25.81 -12.20
CA ASN A 119 -19.38 26.70 -12.66
C ASN A 119 -18.36 25.93 -13.51
N GLU A 120 -17.30 26.60 -13.97
CA GLU A 120 -16.24 25.98 -14.78
C GLU A 120 -15.56 24.79 -14.12
N ASN A 121 -15.55 24.68 -12.78
CA ASN A 121 -14.94 23.54 -12.10
C ASN A 121 -15.77 22.26 -12.27
N SER A 122 -17.09 22.38 -12.36
CA SER A 122 -18.01 21.24 -12.52
C SER A 122 -18.50 21.03 -13.95
N ARG A 123 -18.24 21.96 -14.86
CA ARG A 123 -18.65 21.91 -16.27
C ARG A 123 -17.91 20.82 -17.05
N VAL A 124 -18.63 20.07 -17.88
CA VAL A 124 -18.08 19.01 -18.74
C VAL A 124 -17.78 19.58 -20.12
N GLY A 125 -16.50 19.81 -20.41
CA GLY A 125 -16.07 20.48 -21.65
C GLY A 125 -16.77 21.81 -21.86
N ASP A 126 -17.05 22.16 -23.12
CA ASP A 126 -17.77 23.39 -23.48
C ASP A 126 -19.30 23.23 -23.48
N THR A 127 -19.83 22.21 -22.81
CA THR A 127 -21.27 21.89 -22.82
C THR A 127 -22.05 22.56 -21.68
N SER A 128 -23.38 22.46 -21.69
CA SER A 128 -24.23 22.88 -20.56
C SER A 128 -24.39 21.80 -19.48
N LEU A 129 -23.60 20.72 -19.56
CA LEU A 129 -23.59 19.64 -18.58
C LEU A 129 -22.60 19.95 -17.45
N TYR A 130 -23.06 19.80 -16.22
CA TYR A 130 -22.26 19.93 -15.00
C TYR A 130 -22.28 18.61 -14.24
N SER A 131 -21.15 18.19 -13.67
CA SER A 131 -21.00 16.88 -13.05
C SER A 131 -20.12 16.90 -11.80
N TRP A 132 -20.41 15.99 -10.87
CA TRP A 132 -19.65 15.75 -9.65
C TRP A 132 -19.53 14.25 -9.37
N THR A 133 -18.38 13.86 -8.85
CA THR A 133 -18.17 12.54 -8.23
C THR A 133 -18.32 12.67 -6.72
N ILE A 134 -19.10 11.78 -6.11
CA ILE A 134 -19.36 11.77 -4.67
C ILE A 134 -19.08 10.37 -4.16
N ASP A 135 -18.09 10.23 -3.27
CA ASP A 135 -17.79 8.96 -2.63
C ASP A 135 -18.32 8.96 -1.19
N ILE A 136 -19.03 7.89 -0.83
CA ILE A 136 -19.51 7.63 0.54
C ILE A 136 -18.93 6.28 0.96
N ILE A 137 -18.00 6.32 1.92
CA ILE A 137 -17.13 5.20 2.26
C ILE A 137 -17.31 4.85 3.74
N SER A 138 -17.49 3.56 4.04
CA SER A 138 -17.54 3.08 5.42
C SER A 138 -16.18 3.20 6.12
N GLN A 139 -16.17 3.74 7.35
CA GLN A 139 -14.98 3.82 8.20
C GLN A 139 -14.87 2.65 9.22
N LEU A 140 -15.75 1.63 9.11
CA LEU A 140 -15.60 0.42 9.90
C LEU A 140 -14.24 -0.24 9.60
N ALA A 141 -13.52 -0.64 10.64
CA ALA A 141 -12.15 -1.18 10.50
C ALA A 141 -11.95 -2.56 11.16
N VAL A 142 -12.73 -2.90 12.19
CA VAL A 142 -12.46 -4.07 13.05
C VAL A 142 -13.52 -5.16 12.89
N THR A 143 -14.79 -4.86 13.18
CA THR A 143 -15.88 -5.86 13.08
C THR A 143 -16.58 -5.84 11.73
N THR A 144 -16.90 -7.04 11.22
CA THR A 144 -17.65 -7.24 9.97
C THR A 144 -19.16 -7.35 10.18
N ILE A 145 -19.63 -7.31 11.44
CA ILE A 145 -21.04 -7.50 11.80
C ILE A 145 -21.91 -6.27 11.48
N PRO A 146 -21.50 -5.04 11.83
CA PRO A 146 -22.37 -3.87 11.67
C PRO A 146 -22.67 -3.53 10.20
N LYS A 147 -23.85 -2.94 9.99
CA LYS A 147 -24.26 -2.32 8.73
C LYS A 147 -24.66 -0.88 9.06
N LEU A 148 -23.93 0.09 8.52
CA LEU A 148 -24.18 1.51 8.76
C LEU A 148 -25.16 2.05 7.73
N GLU A 149 -26.19 2.75 8.16
CA GLU A 149 -27.19 3.37 7.29
C GLU A 149 -26.94 4.87 7.09
N PHE A 150 -27.12 5.35 5.87
CA PHE A 150 -27.06 6.78 5.55
C PHE A 150 -28.20 7.20 4.61
N SER A 151 -28.56 8.48 4.66
CA SER A 151 -29.38 9.13 3.63
C SER A 151 -28.58 10.14 2.82
N PHE A 152 -28.85 10.20 1.51
CA PHE A 152 -28.19 11.05 0.52
C PHE A 152 -29.24 11.83 -0.26
N ARG A 153 -29.17 13.17 -0.20
CA ARG A 153 -30.16 14.05 -0.82
C ARG A 153 -29.53 15.21 -1.56
N ILE A 154 -30.06 15.53 -2.74
CA ILE A 154 -29.71 16.71 -3.51
C ILE A 154 -30.98 17.49 -3.83
N GLY A 155 -30.97 18.81 -3.66
CA GLY A 155 -32.11 19.67 -3.96
C GLY A 155 -31.74 21.11 -4.23
N THR A 156 -32.68 21.87 -4.76
CA THR A 156 -32.45 23.28 -5.15
C THR A 156 -32.39 24.24 -3.96
N THR A 157 -32.89 23.84 -2.78
CA THR A 157 -32.83 24.66 -1.56
C THR A 157 -32.38 23.87 -0.33
N ARG A 158 -31.85 24.56 0.69
CA ARG A 158 -31.53 23.94 1.98
C ARG A 158 -32.74 23.36 2.70
N LYS A 159 -33.95 23.88 2.45
CA LYS A 159 -35.17 23.45 3.14
C LYS A 159 -35.64 22.11 2.57
N VAL A 160 -35.61 21.93 1.25
CA VAL A 160 -36.14 20.72 0.60
C VAL A 160 -35.33 19.47 0.99
N VAL A 161 -33.99 19.57 1.05
CA VAL A 161 -33.12 18.45 1.43
C VAL A 161 -33.26 18.01 2.90
N LYS A 162 -33.92 18.80 3.76
CA LYS A 162 -34.16 18.43 5.16
C LYS A 162 -35.35 17.49 5.34
N LYS A 163 -36.35 17.56 4.47
CA LYS A 163 -37.58 16.77 4.58
C LYS A 163 -37.34 15.39 3.97
N SER A 164 -37.73 14.33 4.66
CA SER A 164 -37.57 12.93 4.21
C SER A 164 -38.77 12.40 3.40
N ASN A 165 -39.86 13.17 3.33
CA ASN A 165 -41.15 12.70 2.80
C ASN A 165 -41.66 13.65 1.69
N GLY A 166 -40.77 14.37 1.01
CA GLY A 166 -41.17 15.22 -0.11
C GLY A 166 -41.52 14.37 -1.33
N LEU A 167 -42.54 14.78 -2.09
CA LEU A 167 -42.86 14.15 -3.38
C LEU A 167 -41.62 14.24 -4.30
N PHE A 168 -41.09 13.10 -4.75
CA PHE A 168 -39.91 13.06 -5.62
C PHE A 168 -40.32 13.35 -7.07
N LYS A 169 -39.73 14.38 -7.68
CA LYS A 169 -39.93 14.71 -9.11
C LYS A 169 -38.70 14.25 -9.89
N SER A 170 -38.87 13.26 -10.77
CA SER A 170 -37.87 13.01 -11.81
C SER A 170 -37.83 14.22 -12.74
N ILE A 171 -36.66 14.84 -12.89
CA ILE A 171 -36.46 16.05 -13.69
C ILE A 171 -35.59 15.70 -14.87
N GLU A 172 -36.06 16.07 -16.06
CA GLU A 172 -35.27 15.93 -17.28
C GLU A 172 -33.98 16.73 -17.19
N GLY A 173 -32.89 16.18 -17.72
CA GLY A 173 -31.56 16.80 -17.61
C GLY A 173 -30.84 16.53 -16.28
N VAL A 174 -31.46 15.83 -15.32
CA VAL A 174 -30.77 15.36 -14.10
C VAL A 174 -30.48 13.86 -14.20
N SER A 175 -29.25 13.46 -13.92
CA SER A 175 -28.86 12.05 -13.87
C SER A 175 -28.03 11.73 -12.62
N LEU A 176 -28.25 10.54 -12.07
CA LEU A 176 -27.47 9.98 -10.99
C LEU A 176 -27.01 8.58 -11.38
N GLU A 177 -25.75 8.45 -11.73
CA GLU A 177 -25.10 7.14 -11.89
C GLU A 177 -24.53 6.71 -10.53
N MET A 178 -24.56 5.41 -10.26
CA MET A 178 -24.13 4.86 -8.97
C MET A 178 -23.40 3.53 -9.19
N TRP A 179 -22.29 3.37 -8.48
CA TRP A 179 -21.56 2.12 -8.36
C TRP A 179 -21.46 1.75 -6.88
N ASP A 180 -21.85 0.52 -6.57
CA ASP A 180 -21.49 -0.10 -5.30
C ASP A 180 -20.07 -0.67 -5.38
N THR A 181 -19.62 -1.28 -4.29
CA THR A 181 -18.25 -1.81 -4.20
C THR A 181 -18.01 -2.93 -5.20
N GLU A 182 -18.96 -3.84 -5.40
CA GLU A 182 -18.79 -4.96 -6.31
C GLU A 182 -18.71 -4.49 -7.77
N THR A 183 -19.66 -3.65 -8.19
CA THR A 183 -19.72 -3.11 -9.56
C THR A 183 -18.55 -2.18 -9.88
N LEU A 184 -18.03 -1.43 -8.90
CA LEU A 184 -16.86 -0.56 -9.07
C LEU A 184 -15.57 -1.37 -9.22
N TRP A 185 -15.47 -2.54 -8.56
CA TRP A 185 -14.31 -3.41 -8.60
C TRP A 185 -14.39 -4.51 -9.67
N ASP A 186 -15.56 -4.76 -10.28
CA ASP A 186 -15.74 -5.74 -11.37
C ASP A 186 -15.91 -5.09 -12.77
N LEU A 187 -15.33 -3.90 -12.99
CA LEU A 187 -15.35 -3.25 -14.30
C LEU A 187 -14.70 -4.13 -15.40
N PRO A 188 -15.27 -4.17 -16.62
CA PRO A 188 -14.70 -4.90 -17.75
C PRO A 188 -13.44 -4.21 -18.31
N PRO A 189 -12.62 -4.90 -19.12
CA PRO A 189 -11.50 -4.27 -19.82
C PRO A 189 -12.01 -3.23 -20.82
N LYS A 190 -11.21 -2.19 -21.07
CA LYS A 190 -11.52 -1.13 -22.05
C LYS A 190 -11.62 -1.70 -23.47
N PHE A 191 -10.74 -2.64 -23.82
CA PHE A 191 -10.68 -3.28 -25.13
C PHE A 191 -10.90 -4.81 -24.98
N PRO A 192 -12.17 -5.28 -25.05
CA PRO A 192 -12.52 -6.71 -24.85
C PRO A 192 -11.76 -7.71 -25.71
N GLU A 193 -11.47 -7.36 -26.96
CA GLU A 193 -10.80 -8.24 -27.92
C GLU A 193 -9.28 -8.29 -27.74
N LYS A 194 -8.70 -7.41 -26.91
CA LYS A 194 -7.27 -7.37 -26.66
C LYS A 194 -6.88 -8.23 -25.45
N PRO A 195 -5.62 -8.71 -25.40
CA PRO A 195 -5.08 -9.35 -24.21
C PRO A 195 -5.23 -8.44 -22.98
N VAL A 196 -5.54 -9.04 -21.83
CA VAL A 196 -5.85 -8.37 -20.57
C VAL A 196 -4.67 -8.48 -19.62
N HIS A 197 -4.29 -7.32 -19.06
CA HIS A 197 -3.35 -7.24 -17.95
C HIS A 197 -4.09 -7.17 -16.61
N LEU A 198 -4.11 -8.27 -15.87
CA LEU A 198 -4.74 -8.36 -14.56
C LEU A 198 -3.85 -7.76 -13.46
N VAL A 199 -4.36 -6.81 -12.69
CA VAL A 199 -3.67 -6.24 -11.51
C VAL A 199 -4.40 -6.72 -10.25
N ILE A 200 -3.68 -7.45 -9.38
CA ILE A 200 -4.18 -7.96 -8.11
C ILE A 200 -3.70 -7.08 -6.97
N MET A 201 -4.64 -6.44 -6.27
CA MET A 201 -4.39 -5.66 -5.06
C MET A 201 -4.61 -6.49 -3.80
N THR A 202 -3.71 -6.35 -2.82
CA THR A 202 -3.80 -7.00 -1.51
C THR A 202 -3.60 -5.99 -0.38
N HIS A 203 -4.58 -5.89 0.52
CA HIS A 203 -4.58 -4.94 1.63
C HIS A 203 -3.71 -5.39 2.81
N GLY A 204 -3.40 -4.43 3.69
CA GLY A 204 -2.66 -4.63 4.93
C GLY A 204 -3.51 -5.12 6.11
N ILE A 205 -2.94 -5.02 7.31
CA ILE A 205 -3.61 -5.36 8.56
C ILE A 205 -4.71 -4.34 8.90
N PHE A 206 -5.85 -4.81 9.44
CA PHE A 206 -7.01 -3.94 9.75
C PHE A 206 -7.42 -3.04 8.57
N SER A 207 -7.33 -3.59 7.37
CA SER A 207 -7.61 -2.92 6.10
C SER A 207 -8.57 -3.74 5.25
N ASN A 208 -8.94 -3.19 4.11
CA ASN A 208 -9.85 -3.81 3.15
C ASN A 208 -9.50 -3.38 1.72
N ILE A 209 -9.89 -4.19 0.74
CA ILE A 209 -9.71 -3.84 -0.68
C ILE A 209 -10.64 -2.69 -1.06
N GLY A 210 -11.94 -2.84 -0.78
CA GLY A 210 -13.00 -2.02 -1.38
C GLY A 210 -12.80 -0.52 -1.19
N CYS A 211 -12.45 -0.10 0.02
CA CYS A 211 -12.27 1.29 0.41
C CYS A 211 -10.81 1.72 0.46
N ASP A 212 -9.94 0.94 1.12
CA ASP A 212 -8.59 1.43 1.46
C ASP A 212 -7.59 1.34 0.30
N MET A 213 -7.87 0.50 -0.70
CA MET A 213 -7.06 0.40 -1.92
C MET A 213 -7.71 1.15 -3.10
N LEU A 214 -8.86 1.81 -2.88
CA LEU A 214 -9.63 2.46 -3.94
C LEU A 214 -8.86 3.57 -4.64
N TYR A 215 -8.17 4.42 -3.86
CA TYR A 215 -7.41 5.53 -4.43
C TYR A 215 -6.35 5.05 -5.42
N MET A 216 -5.64 3.99 -5.06
CA MET A 216 -4.62 3.38 -5.91
C MET A 216 -5.23 2.79 -7.19
N LYS A 217 -6.38 2.09 -7.07
CA LYS A 217 -7.13 1.60 -8.23
C LYS A 217 -7.50 2.75 -9.16
N ASP A 218 -8.10 3.80 -8.61
CA ASP A 218 -8.49 4.99 -9.36
C ASP A 218 -7.30 5.60 -10.11
N LYS A 219 -6.13 5.74 -9.47
CA LYS A 219 -4.95 6.33 -10.11
C LYS A 219 -4.37 5.47 -11.23
N ILE A 220 -4.39 4.15 -11.09
CA ILE A 220 -3.97 3.24 -12.17
C ILE A 220 -4.95 3.35 -13.36
N GLU A 221 -6.26 3.42 -13.11
CA GLU A 221 -7.28 3.58 -14.16
C GLU A 221 -7.22 4.97 -14.81
N GLU A 222 -7.09 6.05 -14.03
CA GLU A 222 -6.93 7.43 -14.51
C GLU A 222 -5.70 7.58 -15.43
N MET A 223 -4.61 6.87 -15.13
CA MET A 223 -3.39 6.87 -15.95
C MET A 223 -3.58 6.12 -17.27
N THR A 224 -4.18 4.93 -17.22
CA THR A 224 -4.20 4.00 -18.37
C THR A 224 -5.43 4.16 -19.26
N PHE A 225 -6.58 4.56 -18.74
CA PHE A 225 -7.82 4.63 -19.52
C PHE A 225 -7.79 5.69 -20.63
N PRO A 226 -7.15 6.87 -20.47
CA PRO A 226 -7.04 7.84 -21.56
C PRO A 226 -6.07 7.43 -22.67
N MET A 227 -5.19 6.44 -22.43
CA MET A 227 -4.16 6.06 -23.41
C MET A 227 -4.75 5.49 -24.69
N ASP A 228 -4.05 5.77 -25.80
CA ASP A 228 -4.31 5.22 -27.12
C ASP A 228 -4.23 3.71 -27.12
N GLU A 229 -5.09 3.09 -27.94
CA GLU A 229 -5.27 1.65 -28.01
C GLU A 229 -3.96 0.89 -28.35
N SER A 230 -3.03 1.50 -29.08
CA SER A 230 -1.75 0.89 -29.49
C SER A 230 -0.82 0.61 -28.30
N ILE A 231 -0.78 1.51 -27.32
CA ILE A 231 0.09 1.41 -26.14
C ILE A 231 -0.67 1.03 -24.87
N ASN A 232 -2.01 0.98 -24.91
CA ASN A 232 -2.81 0.72 -23.72
C ASN A 232 -2.55 -0.70 -23.18
N PRO A 233 -2.22 -0.85 -21.88
CA PRO A 233 -1.98 -2.16 -21.28
C PRO A 233 -3.25 -3.02 -21.13
N ASN A 234 -4.44 -2.45 -21.39
CA ASN A 234 -5.76 -3.06 -21.28
C ASN A 234 -5.97 -3.72 -19.91
N ILE A 235 -5.80 -2.92 -18.88
CA ILE A 235 -5.78 -3.40 -17.50
C ILE A 235 -7.18 -3.75 -16.97
N ILE A 236 -7.19 -4.68 -16.02
CA ILE A 236 -8.30 -4.94 -15.13
C ILE A 236 -7.75 -4.99 -13.70
N VAL A 237 -8.28 -4.17 -12.79
CA VAL A 237 -7.88 -4.18 -11.38
C VAL A 237 -8.86 -5.03 -10.56
N ARG A 238 -8.34 -5.95 -9.75
CA ARG A 238 -9.09 -6.86 -8.88
C ARG A 238 -8.42 -7.00 -7.52
N GLY A 239 -9.16 -7.47 -6.52
CA GLY A 239 -8.62 -7.72 -5.18
C GLY A 239 -9.55 -8.59 -4.36
N PHE A 240 -8.98 -9.45 -3.52
CA PHE A 240 -9.75 -10.40 -2.73
C PHE A 240 -10.32 -9.76 -1.45
N MET A 241 -11.62 -9.48 -1.44
CA MET A 241 -12.32 -8.91 -0.29
C MET A 241 -12.54 -9.91 0.86
N GLY A 242 -12.34 -11.22 0.63
CA GLY A 242 -12.63 -12.24 1.64
C GLY A 242 -11.68 -12.28 2.84
N ASN A 243 -10.61 -11.47 2.83
CA ASN A 243 -9.65 -11.31 3.94
C ASN A 243 -9.99 -10.15 4.90
N VAL A 244 -11.03 -9.37 4.62
CA VAL A 244 -11.50 -8.29 5.50
C VAL A 244 -11.90 -8.86 6.88
N GLY A 245 -11.41 -8.23 7.95
CA GLY A 245 -11.63 -8.68 9.34
C GLY A 245 -10.92 -10.00 9.70
N LYS A 246 -10.07 -10.54 8.81
CA LYS A 246 -9.43 -11.85 8.98
C LYS A 246 -7.91 -11.77 9.07
N SER A 247 -7.33 -10.59 9.21
CA SER A 247 -5.88 -10.37 9.20
C SER A 247 -5.10 -11.16 10.27
N GLY A 248 -5.74 -11.72 11.30
CA GLY A 248 -5.10 -12.55 12.32
C GLY A 248 -4.89 -14.04 11.97
N HIS A 249 -5.38 -14.50 10.81
CA HIS A 249 -5.32 -15.93 10.43
C HIS A 249 -3.94 -16.42 9.93
N GLY A 250 -2.92 -15.57 9.91
CA GLY A 250 -1.58 -15.92 9.42
C GLY A 250 -1.41 -15.71 7.93
N ILE A 251 -0.16 -15.43 7.53
CA ILE A 251 0.24 -15.16 6.15
C ILE A 251 -0.09 -16.36 5.25
N HIS A 252 0.06 -17.59 5.77
CA HIS A 252 -0.31 -18.81 5.06
C HIS A 252 -1.79 -18.80 4.64
N CYS A 253 -2.70 -18.71 5.61
CA CYS A 253 -4.13 -18.78 5.36
C CYS A 253 -4.60 -17.65 4.45
N LEU A 254 -4.13 -16.42 4.71
CA LEU A 254 -4.46 -15.24 3.92
C LEU A 254 -3.98 -15.39 2.48
N GLY A 255 -2.75 -15.87 2.28
CA GLY A 255 -2.13 -16.04 0.97
C GLY A 255 -2.75 -17.16 0.15
N VAL A 256 -3.08 -18.29 0.77
CA VAL A 256 -3.82 -19.39 0.11
C VAL A 256 -5.16 -18.90 -0.43
N ARG A 257 -5.90 -18.09 0.35
CA ARG A 257 -7.18 -17.53 -0.10
C ARG A 257 -7.02 -16.57 -1.28
N VAL A 258 -6.00 -15.71 -1.24
CA VAL A 258 -5.68 -14.83 -2.37
C VAL A 258 -5.26 -15.66 -3.59
N GLY A 259 -4.45 -16.70 -3.40
CA GLY A 259 -4.04 -17.63 -4.46
C GLY A 259 -5.24 -18.26 -5.15
N LYS A 260 -6.16 -18.88 -4.39
CA LYS A 260 -7.42 -19.43 -4.90
C LYS A 260 -8.23 -18.41 -5.69
N TYR A 261 -8.42 -17.21 -5.12
CA TYR A 261 -9.12 -16.11 -5.79
C TYR A 261 -8.46 -15.72 -7.13
N VAL A 262 -7.13 -15.67 -7.20
CA VAL A 262 -6.42 -15.34 -8.45
C VAL A 262 -6.68 -16.41 -9.51
N LEU A 263 -6.56 -17.69 -9.15
CA LEU A 263 -6.84 -18.80 -10.08
C LEU A 263 -8.27 -18.70 -10.62
N GLU A 264 -9.27 -18.57 -9.72
CA GLU A 264 -10.68 -18.45 -10.07
C GLU A 264 -10.98 -17.21 -10.92
N THR A 265 -10.35 -16.07 -10.62
CA THR A 265 -10.52 -14.82 -11.36
C THR A 265 -9.99 -14.95 -12.78
N VAL A 266 -8.79 -15.52 -12.95
CA VAL A 266 -8.22 -15.74 -14.28
C VAL A 266 -9.09 -16.71 -15.08
N ASP A 267 -9.56 -17.81 -14.47
CA ASP A 267 -10.42 -18.78 -15.15
C ASP A 267 -11.77 -18.16 -15.55
N LYS A 268 -12.35 -17.30 -14.70
CA LYS A 268 -13.59 -16.56 -15.01
C LYS A 268 -13.37 -15.57 -16.16
N LEU A 269 -12.27 -14.81 -16.13
CA LEU A 269 -11.94 -13.84 -17.17
C LEU A 269 -11.66 -14.54 -18.51
N ASN A 270 -10.94 -15.67 -18.49
CA ASN A 270 -10.59 -16.44 -19.69
C ASN A 270 -11.79 -17.05 -20.43
N LYS A 271 -12.99 -17.06 -19.82
CA LYS A 271 -14.23 -17.42 -20.51
C LYS A 271 -14.72 -16.34 -21.49
N LYS A 272 -14.25 -15.10 -21.35
CA LYS A 272 -14.74 -13.94 -22.13
C LYS A 272 -13.62 -13.11 -22.76
N TYR A 273 -12.44 -13.11 -22.14
CA TYR A 273 -11.28 -12.33 -22.53
C TYR A 273 -10.06 -13.24 -22.55
N LYS A 274 -8.89 -12.72 -22.93
CA LYS A 274 -7.62 -13.45 -22.82
C LYS A 274 -6.72 -12.78 -21.79
N VAL A 275 -6.60 -13.33 -20.59
CA VAL A 275 -5.63 -12.82 -19.60
C VAL A 275 -4.24 -13.28 -20.01
N ASP A 276 -3.35 -12.34 -20.32
CA ASP A 276 -1.99 -12.62 -20.79
C ASP A 276 -0.90 -12.16 -19.81
N ARG A 277 -1.23 -11.17 -18.96
CA ARG A 277 -0.30 -10.53 -18.04
C ARG A 277 -0.91 -10.41 -16.65
N ILE A 278 -0.06 -10.47 -15.64
CA ILE A 278 -0.47 -10.25 -14.24
C ILE A 278 0.51 -9.37 -13.49
N SER A 279 -0.02 -8.56 -12.57
CA SER A 279 0.76 -7.77 -11.61
C SER A 279 0.16 -7.86 -10.22
N PHE A 280 1.02 -7.73 -9.22
CA PHE A 280 0.65 -7.82 -7.81
C PHE A 280 1.07 -6.52 -7.10
N ILE A 281 0.14 -5.95 -6.33
CA ILE A 281 0.37 -4.76 -5.52
C ILE A 281 -0.09 -5.02 -4.09
N GLY A 282 0.86 -5.03 -3.16
CA GLY A 282 0.62 -5.34 -1.75
C GLY A 282 0.94 -4.18 -0.83
N HIS A 283 0.01 -3.82 0.06
CA HIS A 283 0.28 -2.88 1.16
C HIS A 283 0.58 -3.63 2.45
N SER A 284 1.66 -3.30 3.16
CA SER A 284 1.93 -3.83 4.50
C SER A 284 1.91 -5.37 4.51
N LEU A 285 1.08 -5.99 5.36
CA LEU A 285 0.83 -7.45 5.38
C LEU A 285 0.45 -8.04 4.00
N GLY A 286 -0.10 -7.23 3.09
CA GLY A 286 -0.43 -7.61 1.73
C GLY A 286 0.77 -8.09 0.91
N GLY A 287 1.97 -7.56 1.13
CA GLY A 287 3.20 -8.00 0.44
C GLY A 287 3.59 -9.45 0.73
N PRO A 288 3.77 -9.84 2.01
CA PRO A 288 3.95 -11.25 2.36
C PRO A 288 2.75 -12.13 1.96
N THR A 289 1.52 -11.62 2.08
CA THR A 289 0.30 -12.35 1.70
C THR A 289 0.27 -12.71 0.22
N GLN A 290 0.57 -11.76 -0.68
CA GLN A 290 0.63 -12.04 -2.11
C GLN A 290 1.83 -12.92 -2.48
N SER A 291 2.92 -12.86 -1.72
CA SER A 291 4.07 -13.76 -1.92
C SER A 291 3.68 -15.21 -1.63
N MET A 292 2.91 -15.43 -0.57
CA MET A 292 2.30 -16.73 -0.29
C MET A 292 1.27 -17.12 -1.36
N ALA A 293 0.52 -16.18 -1.93
CA ALA A 293 -0.38 -16.46 -3.04
C ALA A 293 0.37 -16.93 -4.30
N VAL A 294 1.45 -16.26 -4.67
CA VAL A 294 2.34 -16.66 -5.79
C VAL A 294 2.91 -18.07 -5.55
N ARG A 295 3.37 -18.34 -4.32
CA ARG A 295 3.84 -19.69 -3.94
C ARG A 295 2.75 -20.75 -4.07
N TYR A 296 1.56 -20.47 -3.55
CA TYR A 296 0.40 -21.36 -3.65
C TYR A 296 0.07 -21.67 -5.12
N ILE A 297 0.01 -20.65 -5.97
CA ILE A 297 -0.26 -20.79 -7.41
C ILE A 297 0.80 -21.65 -8.07
N SER A 298 2.09 -21.39 -7.79
CA SER A 298 3.22 -22.12 -8.36
C SER A 298 3.21 -23.62 -8.02
N ILE A 299 2.67 -23.98 -6.85
CA ILE A 299 2.53 -25.36 -6.42
C ILE A 299 1.27 -26.01 -7.01
N LYS A 300 0.13 -25.30 -7.02
CA LYS A 300 -1.16 -25.87 -7.44
C LYS A 300 -1.42 -25.86 -8.94
N ARG A 301 -0.82 -24.92 -9.66
CA ARG A 301 -0.82 -24.85 -11.13
C ARG A 301 0.58 -24.44 -11.63
N PRO A 302 1.53 -25.38 -11.69
CA PRO A 302 2.90 -25.09 -12.13
C PRO A 302 2.99 -24.49 -13.53
N ASP A 303 2.02 -24.79 -14.39
CA ASP A 303 1.88 -24.26 -15.76
C ASP A 303 1.33 -22.83 -15.82
N PHE A 304 0.77 -22.31 -14.72
CA PHE A 304 0.11 -21.00 -14.71
C PHE A 304 1.05 -19.85 -15.12
N PHE A 305 2.30 -19.92 -14.70
CA PHE A 305 3.34 -18.94 -15.02
C PHE A 305 4.33 -19.46 -16.07
N ASP A 306 3.93 -20.44 -16.88
CA ASP A 306 4.75 -20.93 -17.98
C ASP A 306 5.18 -19.78 -18.91
N ALA A 307 6.46 -19.75 -19.30
CA ALA A 307 7.03 -18.63 -20.04
C ALA A 307 6.41 -18.44 -21.44
N VAL A 308 5.86 -19.50 -22.02
CA VAL A 308 5.33 -19.49 -23.39
C VAL A 308 3.81 -19.40 -23.41
N LYS A 309 3.14 -20.23 -22.60
CA LYS A 309 1.68 -20.42 -22.61
C LYS A 309 0.97 -19.85 -21.39
N GLY A 310 1.71 -19.53 -20.32
CA GLY A 310 1.17 -19.04 -19.06
C GLY A 310 0.88 -17.54 -19.05
N VAL A 311 0.37 -17.07 -17.91
CA VAL A 311 0.15 -15.65 -17.63
C VAL A 311 1.48 -15.01 -17.23
N LYS A 312 1.91 -13.98 -17.97
CA LYS A 312 3.22 -13.35 -17.81
C LYS A 312 3.28 -12.44 -16.58
N PRO A 313 4.18 -12.67 -15.62
CA PRO A 313 4.39 -11.76 -14.49
C PRO A 313 5.04 -10.45 -14.93
N VAL A 314 4.40 -9.31 -14.67
CA VAL A 314 4.90 -7.99 -15.08
C VAL A 314 5.47 -7.21 -13.90
N ASN A 315 4.62 -6.81 -12.94
CA ASN A 315 5.03 -6.01 -11.78
C ASN A 315 4.75 -6.76 -10.48
N PHE A 316 5.75 -6.82 -9.59
CA PHE A 316 5.59 -7.21 -8.19
C PHE A 316 5.93 -6.01 -7.31
N ILE A 317 4.89 -5.34 -6.80
CA ILE A 317 5.00 -4.06 -6.10
C ILE A 317 4.56 -4.24 -4.65
N THR A 318 5.32 -3.68 -3.72
CA THR A 318 4.93 -3.61 -2.31
C THR A 318 5.17 -2.26 -1.69
N LEU A 319 4.27 -1.82 -0.81
CA LEU A 319 4.37 -0.55 -0.09
C LEU A 319 4.34 -0.82 1.41
N ALA A 320 5.40 -0.40 2.11
CA ALA A 320 5.59 -0.58 3.55
C ALA A 320 5.42 -2.05 4.02
N SER A 321 5.96 -3.02 3.28
CA SER A 321 5.78 -4.45 3.56
C SER A 321 6.88 -5.08 4.44
N PRO A 322 6.55 -5.82 5.51
CA PRO A 322 7.52 -6.35 6.47
C PRO A 322 8.12 -7.70 6.04
N PHE A 323 8.85 -7.75 4.92
CA PHE A 323 9.36 -9.01 4.34
C PHE A 323 10.33 -9.80 5.22
N ILE A 324 11.05 -9.13 6.12
CA ILE A 324 12.01 -9.76 7.06
C ILE A 324 11.50 -9.73 8.51
N GLY A 325 10.20 -9.48 8.71
CA GLY A 325 9.58 -9.38 10.04
C GLY A 325 9.87 -8.06 10.77
N VAL A 326 9.31 -7.92 11.98
CA VAL A 326 9.28 -6.67 12.78
C VAL A 326 9.77 -6.85 14.22
N ILE A 327 10.61 -7.85 14.48
CA ILE A 327 11.06 -8.22 15.84
C ILE A 327 11.79 -7.08 16.54
N GLY A 328 11.39 -6.80 17.78
CA GLY A 328 12.12 -5.94 18.73
C GLY A 328 11.93 -4.44 18.55
N ASP A 329 11.12 -4.02 17.57
CA ASP A 329 10.87 -2.61 17.25
C ASP A 329 9.54 -2.09 17.88
N PHE A 330 9.08 -2.66 19.00
CA PHE A 330 7.87 -2.24 19.72
C PHE A 330 8.12 -2.15 21.25
N PRO A 331 7.96 -0.98 21.91
CA PRO A 331 7.84 -0.93 23.36
C PRO A 331 6.50 -1.52 23.80
N PHE A 332 6.59 -2.54 24.65
CA PHE A 332 5.50 -3.41 25.10
C PHE A 332 4.33 -2.69 25.81
N TYR A 333 4.52 -1.47 26.32
CA TYR A 333 3.56 -0.81 27.23
C TYR A 333 2.59 0.20 26.56
N LEU A 334 2.61 0.32 25.23
CA LEU A 334 1.66 1.16 24.45
C LEU A 334 0.67 0.33 23.61
N SER A 335 0.58 -0.97 23.89
CA SER A 335 -0.26 -1.94 23.16
C SER A 335 -1.74 -1.97 23.58
N VAL A 336 -2.20 -1.04 24.42
CA VAL A 336 -3.37 -1.30 25.28
C VAL A 336 -4.76 -1.31 24.60
N PRO A 337 -5.03 -0.68 23.43
CA PRO A 337 -6.27 -0.98 22.68
C PRO A 337 -6.08 -1.99 21.54
N LEU A 338 -4.84 -2.41 21.28
CA LEU A 338 -4.39 -3.16 20.11
C LEU A 338 -3.73 -4.49 20.47
N ASP A 339 -3.89 -4.98 21.71
CA ASP A 339 -3.16 -6.14 22.24
C ASP A 339 -3.18 -7.32 21.27
N MET A 340 -2.06 -7.43 20.56
CA MET A 340 -1.70 -8.42 19.55
C MET A 340 -1.35 -9.76 20.21
N GLY A 341 -2.15 -10.17 21.20
CA GLY A 341 -2.62 -11.56 21.24
C GLY A 341 -3.70 -11.82 20.16
N ALA A 342 -4.39 -10.76 19.71
CA ALA A 342 -5.49 -10.80 18.74
C ALA A 342 -5.07 -10.94 17.26
N LEU A 343 -3.82 -10.64 16.89
CA LEU A 343 -3.33 -10.92 15.53
C LEU A 343 -2.99 -12.39 15.30
N GLY A 344 -3.16 -13.23 16.33
CA GLY A 344 -3.08 -14.68 16.22
C GLY A 344 -1.80 -15.14 15.51
N LEU A 345 -1.99 -15.88 14.42
CA LEU A 345 -0.88 -16.47 13.66
C LEU A 345 -0.07 -15.41 12.92
N THR A 346 -0.69 -14.34 12.44
CA THR A 346 0.01 -13.26 11.71
C THR A 346 1.04 -12.56 12.59
N GLY A 347 0.69 -12.28 13.84
CA GLY A 347 1.63 -11.69 14.80
C GLY A 347 2.84 -12.59 15.04
N ARG A 348 2.66 -13.93 15.02
CA ARG A 348 3.75 -14.90 15.15
C ARG A 348 4.63 -14.94 13.91
N ASP A 349 4.01 -14.97 12.73
CA ASP A 349 4.69 -14.96 11.44
C ASP A 349 5.63 -13.75 11.31
N LEU A 350 5.12 -12.55 11.62
CA LEU A 350 5.87 -11.30 11.53
C LEU A 350 6.95 -11.15 12.62
N ASN A 351 6.82 -11.85 13.74
CA ASN A 351 7.84 -11.93 14.79
C ASN A 351 8.85 -13.06 14.58
N LEU A 352 8.90 -13.66 13.38
CA LEU A 352 9.74 -14.84 13.04
C LEU A 352 9.71 -15.88 14.16
N LYS A 353 8.51 -16.21 14.62
CA LYS A 353 8.27 -17.32 15.54
C LYS A 353 7.76 -18.51 14.73
N TYR A 354 7.94 -19.71 15.27
CA TYR A 354 7.34 -20.90 14.68
C TYR A 354 5.81 -20.75 14.61
N THR A 355 5.25 -21.05 13.45
CA THR A 355 3.81 -21.00 13.20
C THR A 355 3.24 -22.41 13.23
N PRO A 356 2.36 -22.75 14.18
CA PRO A 356 1.68 -24.03 14.19
C PRO A 356 0.67 -24.07 13.04
N LEU A 357 1.13 -24.50 11.87
CA LEU A 357 0.33 -24.55 10.65
C LEU A 357 -0.78 -25.60 10.81
N THR A 358 -2.03 -25.15 10.70
CA THR A 358 -3.21 -26.04 10.67
C THR A 358 -3.35 -26.78 9.34
N SER A 359 -2.71 -26.26 8.28
CA SER A 359 -2.64 -26.87 6.96
C SER A 359 -1.30 -26.52 6.31
N LYS A 360 -0.76 -27.46 5.53
CA LYS A 360 0.44 -27.25 4.70
C LYS A 360 0.09 -26.94 3.23
N ASP A 361 -1.20 -26.76 2.93
CA ASP A 361 -1.70 -26.57 1.56
C ASP A 361 -0.96 -25.45 0.82
N GLY A 362 -0.33 -25.79 -0.30
CA GLY A 362 0.44 -24.87 -1.13
C GLY A 362 1.66 -24.24 -0.45
N LEU A 363 2.19 -24.82 0.63
CA LEU A 363 3.50 -24.46 1.18
C LEU A 363 4.65 -25.29 0.63
N TYR A 364 4.41 -26.57 0.34
CA TYR A 364 5.38 -27.50 -0.22
C TYR A 364 4.71 -28.31 -1.33
N ALA A 365 5.49 -28.84 -2.26
CA ALA A 365 4.98 -29.85 -3.18
C ALA A 365 4.73 -31.17 -2.41
N ASP A 366 3.79 -31.98 -2.87
CA ASP A 366 3.36 -33.19 -2.14
C ASP A 366 4.51 -34.22 -2.00
N ASP A 367 5.51 -34.17 -2.88
CA ASP A 367 6.65 -35.12 -2.93
C ASP A 367 7.95 -34.60 -2.27
N GLU A 368 7.99 -33.39 -1.71
CA GLU A 368 9.21 -32.83 -1.10
C GLU A 368 9.47 -33.37 0.33
N VAL A 369 10.68 -33.90 0.56
CA VAL A 369 11.15 -34.29 1.90
C VAL A 369 11.31 -33.03 2.77
N TYR A 370 10.50 -32.95 3.83
CA TYR A 370 10.48 -31.80 4.72
C TYR A 370 11.79 -31.66 5.50
N PRO A 371 12.37 -30.45 5.58
CA PRO A 371 13.45 -30.20 6.53
C PRO A 371 12.97 -30.48 7.96
N GLU A 372 13.76 -31.21 8.76
CA GLU A 372 13.45 -31.51 10.18
C GLU A 372 13.28 -30.26 11.05
N HIS A 373 13.76 -29.10 10.58
CA HIS A 373 13.60 -27.81 11.25
C HIS A 373 12.61 -26.93 10.50
N SER A 374 11.58 -26.47 11.21
CA SER A 374 10.56 -25.58 10.66
C SER A 374 11.14 -24.20 10.33
N LYS A 375 11.34 -23.94 9.04
CA LYS A 375 11.66 -22.60 8.53
C LYS A 375 10.51 -21.64 8.81
N TYR A 376 10.83 -20.38 9.08
CA TYR A 376 9.84 -19.33 9.26
C TYR A 376 9.07 -19.09 7.96
N ILE A 377 7.78 -18.76 8.02
CA ILE A 377 6.99 -18.60 6.78
C ILE A 377 7.63 -17.58 5.84
N LEU A 378 8.10 -16.44 6.36
CA LEU A 378 8.77 -15.39 5.58
C LEU A 378 10.06 -15.87 4.89
N GLU A 379 10.71 -16.91 5.42
CA GLU A 379 11.88 -17.54 4.80
C GLU A 379 11.49 -18.53 3.70
N ILE A 380 10.31 -19.15 3.80
CA ILE A 380 9.80 -20.12 2.83
C ILE A 380 9.26 -19.41 1.58
N LEU A 381 8.67 -18.22 1.71
CA LEU A 381 8.01 -17.51 0.59
C LEU A 381 8.91 -17.34 -0.64
N PRO A 382 10.16 -16.83 -0.54
CA PRO A 382 11.03 -16.62 -1.69
C PRO A 382 11.73 -17.89 -2.21
N GLN A 383 11.56 -19.05 -1.57
CA GLN A 383 12.23 -20.29 -1.98
C GLN A 383 11.52 -20.98 -3.15
N ALA A 384 12.16 -21.98 -3.76
CA ALA A 384 11.54 -22.82 -4.77
C ALA A 384 10.23 -23.46 -4.26
N PRO A 385 9.21 -23.65 -5.11
CA PRO A 385 9.19 -23.35 -6.54
C PRO A 385 8.88 -21.87 -6.88
N ALA A 386 8.41 -21.08 -5.91
CA ALA A 386 8.00 -19.68 -6.13
C ALA A 386 9.14 -18.76 -6.60
N LYS A 387 10.38 -19.08 -6.20
CA LYS A 387 11.59 -18.33 -6.58
C LYS A 387 11.66 -18.00 -8.07
N LYS A 388 11.46 -19.01 -8.93
CA LYS A 388 11.48 -18.85 -10.40
C LYS A 388 10.43 -17.88 -10.91
N VAL A 389 9.27 -17.83 -10.25
CA VAL A 389 8.20 -16.88 -10.60
C VAL A 389 8.56 -15.47 -10.15
N PHE A 390 9.18 -15.31 -8.98
CA PHE A 390 9.68 -14.00 -8.54
C PHE A 390 10.78 -13.47 -9.46
N GLU A 391 11.68 -14.34 -9.91
CA GLU A 391 12.72 -14.03 -10.91
C GLU A 391 12.11 -13.61 -12.25
N SER A 392 10.99 -14.22 -12.68
CA SER A 392 10.36 -13.94 -13.97
C SER A 392 9.52 -12.65 -14.04
N PHE A 393 9.23 -11.98 -12.91
CA PHE A 393 8.63 -10.64 -12.95
C PHE A 393 9.55 -9.67 -13.69
N LYS A 394 9.01 -8.96 -14.70
CA LYS A 394 9.77 -7.90 -15.39
C LYS A 394 10.26 -6.82 -14.42
N ARG A 395 9.46 -6.48 -13.41
CA ARG A 395 9.77 -5.42 -12.43
C ARG A 395 9.40 -5.86 -11.01
N ARG A 396 10.36 -5.73 -10.08
CA ARG A 396 10.16 -5.90 -8.63
C ARG A 396 10.44 -4.56 -7.96
N THR A 397 9.49 -4.02 -7.20
CA THR A 397 9.61 -2.67 -6.63
C THR A 397 9.05 -2.60 -5.22
N ILE A 398 9.85 -2.04 -4.31
CA ILE A 398 9.43 -1.76 -2.94
C ILE A 398 9.39 -0.26 -2.69
N TYR A 399 8.33 0.18 -2.03
CA TYR A 399 8.17 1.53 -1.51
C TYR A 399 8.29 1.47 0.01
N ALA A 400 9.20 2.27 0.57
CA ALA A 400 9.42 2.33 2.01
C ALA A 400 9.49 3.79 2.47
N ASN A 401 8.82 4.10 3.57
CA ASN A 401 8.92 5.43 4.15
C ASN A 401 10.13 5.53 5.08
N VAL A 402 10.85 6.65 5.01
CA VAL A 402 12.10 6.84 5.78
C VAL A 402 11.85 7.45 7.16
N MET A 403 10.73 8.13 7.35
CA MET A 403 10.46 8.95 8.54
C MET A 403 9.29 8.40 9.36
N ASP A 404 9.53 7.98 10.61
CA ASP A 404 8.46 7.74 11.59
C ASP A 404 7.40 6.67 11.18
N ASP A 405 7.78 5.68 10.37
CA ASP A 405 6.98 4.45 10.24
C ASP A 405 7.30 3.50 11.42
N GLY A 406 6.53 3.64 12.49
CA GLY A 406 6.62 2.80 13.68
C GLY A 406 5.92 1.45 13.56
N ILE A 407 5.24 1.15 12.43
CA ILE A 407 4.56 -0.13 12.20
C ILE A 407 5.46 -1.06 11.40
N VAL A 408 6.05 -0.56 10.31
CA VAL A 408 6.97 -1.30 9.46
C VAL A 408 8.26 -0.49 9.32
N PRO A 409 9.28 -0.77 10.15
CA PRO A 409 10.54 -0.07 10.12
C PRO A 409 11.21 -0.13 8.74
N LEU A 410 11.90 0.95 8.35
CA LEU A 410 12.58 1.08 7.06
C LEU A 410 13.43 -0.15 6.70
N ARG A 411 14.16 -0.73 7.67
CA ARG A 411 14.99 -1.92 7.46
C ARG A 411 14.21 -3.10 6.86
N THR A 412 12.94 -3.27 7.23
CA THR A 412 12.13 -4.41 6.80
C THR A 412 11.36 -4.08 5.53
N ALA A 413 10.83 -2.85 5.42
CA ALA A 413 10.21 -2.34 4.20
C ALA A 413 11.18 -2.27 3.02
N ALA A 414 12.48 -2.07 3.27
CA ALA A 414 13.52 -1.94 2.26
C ALA A 414 14.33 -3.23 1.99
N LEU A 415 13.91 -4.40 2.50
CA LEU A 415 14.67 -5.66 2.36
C LEU A 415 16.12 -5.56 2.87
N LEU A 416 16.32 -4.95 4.04
CA LEU A 416 17.58 -4.81 4.79
C LEU A 416 18.68 -3.93 4.16
N TYR A 417 19.10 -4.20 2.92
CA TYR A 417 20.26 -3.56 2.29
C TYR A 417 19.88 -2.28 1.56
N LEU A 418 20.58 -1.18 1.85
CA LEU A 418 20.41 0.13 1.22
C LEU A 418 21.78 0.77 1.00
N ASP A 419 21.88 1.60 -0.01
CA ASP A 419 23.05 2.42 -0.27
C ASP A 419 23.01 3.68 0.62
N TRP A 420 23.35 3.51 1.89
CA TRP A 420 23.33 4.59 2.88
C TRP A 420 24.30 5.72 2.54
N ARG A 421 25.43 5.42 1.88
CA ARG A 421 26.39 6.42 1.40
C ARG A 421 25.73 7.37 0.41
N SER A 422 25.08 6.83 -0.62
CA SER A 422 24.39 7.64 -1.63
C SER A 422 23.21 8.41 -1.03
N ILE A 423 22.42 7.78 -0.16
CA ILE A 423 21.31 8.46 0.55
C ILE A 423 21.84 9.66 1.35
N HIS A 424 22.94 9.50 2.08
CA HIS A 424 23.53 10.59 2.86
C HIS A 424 24.12 11.71 1.99
N LYS A 425 24.74 11.38 0.85
CA LYS A 425 25.21 12.37 -0.13
C LYS A 425 24.04 13.23 -0.64
N VAL A 426 22.92 12.60 -1.02
CA VAL A 426 21.71 13.30 -1.49
C VAL A 426 21.14 14.21 -0.40
N GLN A 427 21.06 13.73 0.84
CA GLN A 427 20.58 14.53 1.97
C GLN A 427 21.44 15.78 2.21
N LYS A 428 22.78 15.67 2.10
CA LYS A 428 23.69 16.80 2.22
C LYS A 428 23.49 17.84 1.11
N ILE A 429 23.35 17.40 -0.14
CA ILE A 429 23.09 18.29 -1.29
C ILE A 429 21.79 19.05 -1.06
N ARG A 430 20.74 18.38 -0.61
CA ARG A 430 19.45 19.00 -0.30
C ARG A 430 19.54 20.03 0.82
N LYS A 431 20.25 19.71 1.92
CA LYS A 431 20.49 20.66 3.02
C LYS A 431 21.25 21.90 2.54
N LYS A 432 22.25 21.74 1.65
CA LYS A 432 22.98 22.86 1.06
C LYS A 432 22.10 23.73 0.15
N ASN A 433 21.28 23.13 -0.70
CA ASN A 433 20.37 23.86 -1.59
C ASN A 433 19.27 24.62 -0.82
N LYS A 434 18.80 24.09 0.32
CA LYS A 434 17.87 24.81 1.21
C LYS A 434 18.51 26.00 1.94
N ASN A 435 19.84 26.00 2.09
CA ASN A 435 20.58 27.03 2.81
C ASN A 435 21.29 28.04 1.90
N SER A 436 21.12 27.99 0.57
CA SER A 436 21.68 29.03 -0.32
C SER A 436 20.77 30.27 -0.35
N PRO A 437 21.30 31.49 -0.16
CA PRO A 437 20.48 32.69 -0.10
C PRO A 437 20.18 33.19 -1.51
N THR A 438 18.93 33.03 -1.96
CA THR A 438 18.35 33.89 -3.00
C THR A 438 16.87 34.13 -2.71
N SER A 439 16.54 35.42 -2.61
CA SER A 439 15.23 36.09 -2.36
C SER A 439 14.61 36.05 -0.94
N SER A 440 14.99 37.07 -0.15
CA SER A 440 14.17 37.98 0.69
C SER A 440 12.64 37.78 0.68
N GLU A 441 11.84 37.99 1.73
CA GLU A 441 11.94 38.55 3.08
C GLU A 441 10.58 38.17 3.73
N PHE A 442 10.52 37.73 4.98
CA PHE A 442 9.39 38.06 5.88
C PHE A 442 9.76 37.78 7.33
N VAL A 443 9.56 38.81 8.15
CA VAL A 443 9.99 38.99 9.54
C VAL A 443 9.31 38.00 10.48
N SER A 444 10.10 37.33 11.33
CA SER A 444 9.60 36.58 12.49
C SER A 444 9.72 37.46 13.73
N SER A 445 8.59 37.74 14.38
CA SER A 445 8.52 38.50 15.64
C SER A 445 8.75 37.59 16.85
N ASP A 446 9.81 37.92 17.57
CA ASP A 446 10.03 37.90 19.02
C ASP A 446 9.40 36.80 19.90
N SER A 447 10.30 36.03 20.52
CA SER A 447 10.08 35.38 21.83
C SER A 447 10.71 36.26 22.92
N PRO A 448 10.08 36.46 24.10
CA PRO A 448 10.72 37.18 25.19
C PRO A 448 11.67 36.26 25.98
N GLU A 449 12.90 36.71 26.11
CA GLU A 449 13.85 36.27 27.14
C GLU A 449 13.50 36.83 28.53
N SER A 450 13.90 36.08 29.55
CA SER A 450 14.51 36.50 30.84
C SER A 450 14.17 35.43 31.89
N SER A 451 14.97 35.07 32.89
CA SER A 451 16.33 35.35 33.32
C SER A 451 16.47 34.66 34.69
N GLY A 452 17.61 34.05 34.99
CA GLY A 452 18.20 34.11 36.33
C GLY A 452 17.64 33.23 37.47
N ALA A 453 18.58 32.43 38.00
CA ALA A 453 18.87 32.25 39.43
C ALA A 453 18.41 30.97 40.17
N SER A 454 19.46 30.32 40.70
CA SER A 454 19.62 29.66 42.01
C SER A 454 18.85 28.37 42.34
N SER A 455 19.63 27.32 42.58
CA SER A 455 19.28 26.20 43.47
C SER A 455 18.87 26.69 44.87
N PRO A 456 18.06 25.88 45.57
CA PRO A 456 18.42 25.54 46.94
C PRO A 456 18.29 24.04 47.25
N SER A 457 19.11 23.66 48.22
CA SER A 457 19.25 22.37 48.89
C SER A 457 18.17 22.11 49.96
N ASN A 458 17.87 20.82 50.16
CA ASN A 458 17.38 20.08 51.36
C ASN A 458 16.28 20.70 52.27
N GLU A 459 15.17 19.96 52.49
CA GLU A 459 14.94 19.07 53.66
C GLU A 459 13.53 18.43 53.66
N ASN A 460 13.51 17.13 53.98
CA ASN A 460 12.53 16.29 54.70
C ASN A 460 11.00 16.35 54.46
N GLY A 461 10.43 15.16 54.22
CA GLY A 461 9.00 14.86 54.42
C GLY A 461 8.60 13.48 53.91
N ASN A 462 8.79 12.45 54.73
CA ASN A 462 8.39 11.05 54.49
C ASN A 462 6.90 10.91 54.12
N ASN A 463 6.62 10.11 53.08
CA ASN A 463 5.57 9.08 53.13
C ASN A 463 5.88 7.97 52.12
N VAL A 464 6.25 6.83 52.69
CA VAL A 464 6.59 5.58 52.02
C VAL A 464 5.29 4.88 51.63
N GLY A 465 5.08 4.68 50.33
CA GLY A 465 4.23 3.61 49.81
C GLY A 465 5.16 2.51 49.27
N GLU A 466 5.15 1.35 49.93
CA GLU A 466 5.96 0.19 49.57
C GLU A 466 5.67 -0.27 48.13
N ILE A 467 6.72 -0.31 47.31
CA ILE A 467 6.73 -1.00 46.01
C ILE A 467 7.10 -2.47 46.31
N PRO A 468 6.35 -3.47 45.84
CA PRO A 468 6.76 -4.86 45.98
C PRO A 468 8.11 -5.07 45.31
N ALA A 469 9.04 -5.70 46.03
CA ALA A 469 10.35 -6.10 45.52
C ALA A 469 10.20 -7.22 44.47
N GLU A 470 9.89 -6.87 43.23
CA GLU A 470 10.18 -7.76 42.10
C GLU A 470 11.67 -7.68 41.78
N SER A 471 12.32 -8.85 41.77
CA SER A 471 13.73 -8.97 41.42
C SER A 471 14.00 -8.31 40.06
N PRO A 472 15.02 -7.45 39.94
CA PRO A 472 15.30 -6.77 38.68
C PRO A 472 15.57 -7.79 37.59
N ASN A 473 14.84 -7.69 36.48
CA ASN A 473 15.03 -8.53 35.31
C ASN A 473 16.48 -8.35 34.83
N LYS A 474 17.31 -9.40 34.98
CA LYS A 474 18.77 -9.35 34.75
C LYS A 474 19.16 -8.75 33.40
N LYS A 475 18.27 -8.83 32.38
CA LYS A 475 18.46 -8.20 31.06
C LYS A 475 18.32 -6.68 31.09
N ALA A 476 17.36 -6.13 31.82
CA ALA A 476 17.14 -4.68 31.90
C ALA A 476 18.28 -4.00 32.67
N THR A 477 18.78 -4.64 33.74
CA THR A 477 19.92 -4.16 34.52
C THR A 477 21.21 -4.16 33.69
N LEU A 478 21.46 -5.22 32.90
CA LEU A 478 22.61 -5.29 31.98
C LEU A 478 22.53 -4.27 30.84
N GLN A 479 21.32 -3.92 30.42
CA GLN A 479 21.11 -2.95 29.34
C GLN A 479 21.35 -1.50 29.82
N TRP A 480 21.09 -1.23 31.10
CA TRP A 480 21.35 0.06 31.74
C TRP A 480 22.83 0.26 32.14
N THR A 481 23.59 -0.82 32.33
CA THR A 481 25.04 -0.77 32.66
C THR A 481 25.95 -0.70 31.42
N LEU A 482 25.40 -0.71 30.20
CA LEU A 482 26.18 -0.59 28.98
C LEU A 482 26.68 0.87 28.79
N PRO A 483 27.99 1.08 28.54
CA PRO A 483 28.53 2.42 28.28
C PRO A 483 27.83 3.08 27.09
N GLN A 484 27.57 4.40 27.15
CA GLN A 484 26.96 5.14 26.03
C GLN A 484 27.74 4.96 24.70
N ALA A 485 29.06 4.74 24.77
CA ALA A 485 29.90 4.41 23.62
C ALA A 485 29.53 3.07 22.94
N VAL A 486 29.07 2.07 23.70
CA VAL A 486 28.60 0.78 23.17
C VAL A 486 27.21 0.92 22.54
N ILE A 487 26.34 1.73 23.13
CA ILE A 487 25.02 2.07 22.58
C ILE A 487 25.17 2.85 21.26
N HIS A 488 26.00 3.90 21.24
CA HIS A 488 26.32 4.67 20.03
C HIS A 488 27.08 3.83 18.98
N GLY A 489 28.00 2.96 19.40
CA GLY A 489 28.69 2.00 18.54
C GLY A 489 27.74 0.98 17.88
N SER A 490 26.71 0.52 18.61
CA SER A 490 25.69 -0.40 18.08
C SER A 490 24.83 0.23 16.98
N LYS A 491 24.50 1.53 17.11
CA LYS A 491 23.71 2.26 16.10
C LYS A 491 24.49 2.40 14.79
N ILE A 492 25.78 2.74 14.87
CA ILE A 492 26.67 2.81 13.69
C ILE A 492 26.84 1.42 13.04
N ASN A 493 26.91 0.35 13.83
CA ASN A 493 27.04 -1.02 13.32
C ASN A 493 25.79 -1.54 12.57
N LYS A 494 24.60 -1.00 12.85
CA LYS A 494 23.35 -1.36 12.13
C LYS A 494 23.36 -0.89 10.68
N TYR A 495 23.78 0.35 10.42
CA TYR A 495 23.91 0.90 9.06
C TYR A 495 25.06 0.27 8.30
N LYS A 496 26.18 -0.03 8.99
CA LYS A 496 27.27 -0.84 8.43
C LYS A 496 26.79 -2.17 7.87
N ARG A 497 25.94 -2.88 8.62
CA ARG A 497 25.41 -4.18 8.22
C ARG A 497 24.51 -4.11 6.97
N GLY A 498 23.70 -3.07 6.89
CA GLY A 498 22.76 -2.88 5.79
C GLY A 498 23.32 -2.08 4.62
N GLN A 499 24.63 -1.80 4.55
CA GLN A 499 25.23 -1.04 3.46
C GLN A 499 25.54 -1.97 2.28
N THR A 500 25.21 -1.53 1.07
CA THR A 500 25.61 -2.20 -0.18
C THR A 500 27.05 -1.86 -0.58
N ASN A 501 27.65 -2.72 -1.40
CA ASN A 501 28.96 -2.47 -2.03
C ASN A 501 28.83 -1.46 -3.17
N GLU A 502 29.92 -0.78 -3.52
CA GLU A 502 30.00 0.03 -4.75
C GLU A 502 30.34 -0.90 -5.92
N ALA A 503 29.64 -0.78 -7.05
CA ALA A 503 29.77 -1.69 -8.19
C ALA A 503 31.15 -1.67 -8.88
N ASN A 504 32.04 -0.73 -8.52
CA ASN A 504 33.39 -0.58 -9.07
C ASN A 504 34.42 -0.25 -7.96
N SER A 505 34.73 -1.21 -7.09
CA SER A 505 35.93 -1.14 -6.26
C SER A 505 36.62 -2.49 -6.19
N ASP A 506 37.47 -2.76 -7.18
CA ASP A 506 38.58 -3.70 -7.04
C ASP A 506 39.58 -3.09 -6.05
N SER A 507 39.34 -3.29 -4.75
CA SER A 507 40.39 -3.23 -3.75
C SER A 507 39.91 -3.88 -2.47
N ASP A 508 40.45 -5.06 -2.19
CA ASP A 508 40.56 -5.61 -0.85
C ASP A 508 41.13 -4.55 0.09
N ASN A 509 40.29 -4.02 0.98
CA ASN A 509 40.74 -3.56 2.28
C ASN A 509 39.57 -3.59 3.26
N GLU A 510 39.62 -4.58 4.16
CA GLU A 510 38.92 -4.61 5.43
C GLU A 510 39.34 -3.41 6.30
N GLN A 511 38.84 -2.21 6.01
CA GLN A 511 38.90 -1.09 6.95
C GLN A 511 37.52 -0.43 7.02
N GLY A 512 36.87 -0.65 8.17
CA GLY A 512 35.50 -0.24 8.41
C GLY A 512 35.27 1.24 8.19
N VAL A 513 34.04 1.60 7.80
CA VAL A 513 33.50 2.96 7.56
C VAL A 513 34.38 4.08 8.13
N PHE A 514 35.45 4.39 7.42
CA PHE A 514 36.00 5.72 7.34
C PHE A 514 35.38 6.30 6.10
N LEU A 515 34.22 6.94 6.29
CA LEU A 515 33.75 7.94 5.36
C LEU A 515 34.79 9.04 5.38
N ASP A 516 35.69 9.03 4.40
CA ASP A 516 36.47 10.15 3.89
C ASP A 516 36.31 11.45 4.73
N GLY A 517 36.99 11.52 5.88
CA GLY A 517 36.99 12.65 6.82
C GLY A 517 35.63 13.20 7.32
N GLN A 518 34.47 12.60 7.01
CA GLN A 518 33.16 13.21 7.21
C GLN A 518 32.22 12.31 8.03
N LYS A 519 31.79 12.84 9.18
CA LYS A 519 30.82 12.20 10.10
C LYS A 519 29.51 11.84 9.36
N PHE A 520 29.14 10.56 9.36
CA PHE A 520 27.85 10.06 8.87
C PHE A 520 26.73 10.54 9.78
N GLU A 521 25.71 11.19 9.23
CA GLU A 521 24.45 11.40 9.94
C GLU A 521 23.42 10.37 9.44
N PRO A 522 23.10 9.32 10.22
CA PRO A 522 22.03 8.42 9.85
C PRO A 522 20.68 9.15 9.80
N PRO A 523 19.72 8.71 8.97
CA PRO A 523 18.34 9.20 9.05
C PRO A 523 17.79 9.01 10.46
N LYS A 524 16.94 9.95 10.91
CA LYS A 524 16.28 9.85 12.22
C LYS A 524 15.50 8.54 12.27
N GLU A 525 15.82 7.67 13.22
CA GLU A 525 15.06 6.43 13.40
C GLU A 525 13.63 6.77 13.82
N ALA A 526 12.67 6.06 13.23
CA ALA A 526 11.28 6.12 13.64
C ALA A 526 11.18 5.78 15.13
N ASN A 527 10.70 6.72 15.93
CA ASN A 527 10.36 6.44 17.32
C ASN A 527 8.92 5.92 17.36
N THR A 528 8.73 4.70 17.83
CA THR A 528 7.42 4.02 17.90
C THR A 528 6.38 4.81 18.69
N VAL A 529 6.80 5.50 19.76
CA VAL A 529 5.92 6.35 20.56
C VAL A 529 5.51 7.58 19.76
N LEU A 530 6.46 8.24 19.09
CA LEU A 530 6.16 9.36 18.20
C LEU A 530 5.30 8.93 17.01
N SER A 531 5.53 7.73 16.48
CA SER A 531 4.76 7.17 15.37
C SER A 531 3.32 6.89 15.82
N ALA A 532 3.13 6.25 16.99
CA ALA A 532 1.80 6.01 17.57
C ALA A 532 1.07 7.32 17.90
N LEU A 533 1.78 8.30 18.46
CA LEU A 533 1.25 9.65 18.68
C LEU A 533 0.88 10.31 17.34
N SER A 534 1.69 10.16 16.31
CA SER A 534 1.42 10.74 14.98
C SER A 534 0.17 10.13 14.34
N VAL A 535 -0.11 8.84 14.55
CA VAL A 535 -1.35 8.21 14.09
C VAL A 535 -2.58 8.84 14.79
N LEU A 536 -2.47 9.13 16.09
CA LEU A 536 -3.55 9.73 16.87
C LEU A 536 -3.72 11.24 16.65
N THR A 537 -2.66 11.93 16.26
CA THR A 537 -2.60 13.41 16.17
C THR A 537 -2.33 13.90 14.75
N ALA A 538 -2.43 13.02 13.75
CA ALA A 538 -2.16 13.32 12.36
C ALA A 538 -2.98 14.53 11.89
N ALA A 539 -2.29 15.62 11.53
CA ALA A 539 -2.91 16.78 10.93
C ALA A 539 -3.47 16.40 9.56
N ILE A 540 -4.76 16.62 9.35
CA ILE A 540 -5.43 16.41 8.07
C ILE A 540 -4.90 17.45 7.07
N PRO A 541 -4.67 17.10 5.79
CA PRO A 541 -4.31 18.06 4.75
C PRO A 541 -5.31 19.22 4.69
N ASP A 542 -4.78 20.45 4.67
CA ASP A 542 -5.60 21.64 4.50
C ASP A 542 -6.06 21.81 3.05
N GLN A 543 -6.93 22.80 2.82
CA GLN A 543 -7.46 23.08 1.49
C GLN A 543 -6.39 23.56 0.51
N GLU A 544 -5.32 24.21 0.98
CA GLU A 544 -4.24 24.66 0.10
C GLU A 544 -3.43 23.47 -0.40
N TYR A 545 -3.09 22.52 0.48
CA TYR A 545 -2.42 21.26 0.18
C TYR A 545 -3.22 20.40 -0.81
N ILE A 546 -4.55 20.32 -0.61
CA ILE A 546 -5.45 19.57 -1.51
C ILE A 546 -5.49 20.22 -2.89
N LYS A 547 -5.63 21.55 -2.95
CA LYS A 547 -5.84 22.30 -4.20
C LYS A 547 -4.57 22.61 -4.98
N ASN A 548 -3.41 22.66 -4.34
CA ASN A 548 -2.19 23.14 -4.97
C ASN A 548 -1.06 22.11 -4.80
N PRO A 549 -0.73 21.31 -5.82
CA PRO A 549 0.36 20.35 -5.71
C PRO A 549 1.71 21.01 -5.42
N ALA A 550 1.91 22.28 -5.78
CA ALA A 550 3.18 22.98 -5.57
C ALA A 550 3.51 23.27 -4.10
N VAL A 551 2.54 23.22 -3.17
CA VAL A 551 2.81 23.42 -1.73
C VAL A 551 3.12 22.13 -0.99
N ARG A 552 2.94 20.97 -1.66
CA ARG A 552 3.19 19.66 -1.05
C ARG A 552 4.70 19.50 -0.82
N LYS A 553 5.05 18.97 0.34
CA LYS A 553 6.45 18.81 0.78
C LYS A 553 6.93 17.35 0.74
N ASP A 554 6.00 16.42 0.56
CA ASP A 554 6.27 14.99 0.48
C ASP A 554 7.02 14.67 -0.82
N GLU A 555 8.10 13.92 -0.70
CA GLU A 555 9.03 13.70 -1.81
C GLU A 555 9.57 12.28 -1.85
N VAL A 556 9.93 11.83 -3.06
CA VAL A 556 10.82 10.67 -3.26
C VAL A 556 12.25 11.12 -2.94
N ILE A 557 12.87 10.47 -1.98
CA ILE A 557 14.23 10.82 -1.52
C ILE A 557 15.30 9.88 -2.05
N HIS A 558 14.91 8.69 -2.50
CA HIS A 558 15.79 7.71 -3.09
C HIS A 558 15.00 6.84 -4.05
N ASP A 559 15.58 6.58 -5.21
CA ASP A 559 15.05 5.68 -6.21
C ASP A 559 16.23 5.06 -6.95
N LYS A 560 16.44 3.76 -6.75
CA LYS A 560 17.59 3.04 -7.31
C LYS A 560 17.24 1.59 -7.58
N LEU A 561 17.80 1.04 -8.66
CA LEU A 561 17.86 -0.40 -8.89
C LEU A 561 19.03 -0.98 -8.10
N TYR A 562 18.73 -1.99 -7.27
CA TYR A 562 19.70 -2.75 -6.49
C TYR A 562 19.89 -4.09 -7.14
N HIS A 563 21.12 -4.36 -7.57
CA HIS A 563 21.49 -5.60 -8.24
C HIS A 563 22.11 -6.62 -7.26
N PRO A 564 22.01 -7.94 -7.55
CA PRO A 564 22.57 -8.99 -6.69
C PRO A 564 24.07 -8.81 -6.38
N GLU A 565 24.85 -8.32 -7.34
CA GLU A 565 26.29 -8.04 -7.22
C GLU A 565 26.63 -6.92 -6.21
N GLU A 566 25.66 -6.07 -5.84
CA GLU A 566 25.86 -5.02 -4.83
C GLU A 566 25.72 -5.55 -3.39
N LEU A 567 25.34 -6.82 -3.21
CA LEU A 567 25.17 -7.40 -1.88
C LEU A 567 26.53 -7.55 -1.17
N PRO A 568 26.67 -7.09 0.08
CA PRO A 568 27.88 -7.32 0.84
C PRO A 568 28.03 -8.82 1.19
N PRO A 569 29.23 -9.27 1.59
CA PRO A 569 29.41 -10.61 2.15
C PRO A 569 28.48 -10.86 3.36
N PRO A 570 28.04 -12.11 3.59
CA PRO A 570 27.23 -12.47 4.76
C PRO A 570 27.88 -12.08 6.08
N HIS A 571 27.18 -11.29 6.91
CA HIS A 571 27.76 -10.75 8.15
C HIS A 571 27.88 -11.80 9.26
N TYR A 572 27.05 -12.85 9.19
CA TYR A 572 26.94 -13.90 10.21
C TYR A 572 27.57 -15.24 9.80
N GLU A 573 28.32 -15.30 8.70
CA GLU A 573 29.15 -16.46 8.35
C GLU A 573 30.49 -16.39 9.11
N ASN A 574 30.91 -17.49 9.74
CA ASN A 574 32.24 -17.67 10.35
C ASN A 574 32.61 -16.82 11.59
N ARG A 575 31.70 -16.60 12.56
CA ARG A 575 32.04 -15.94 13.85
C ARG A 575 32.40 -16.92 14.99
N PRO A 576 33.43 -16.61 15.81
CA PRO A 576 33.78 -17.40 17.01
C PRO A 576 32.60 -17.56 17.97
N ILE A 577 32.49 -18.73 18.61
CA ILE A 577 31.41 -19.09 19.56
C ILE A 577 31.25 -18.05 20.68
N VAL A 578 32.36 -17.43 21.11
CA VAL A 578 32.38 -16.41 22.17
C VAL A 578 31.60 -15.15 21.77
N LYS A 579 31.65 -14.71 20.50
CA LYS A 579 30.86 -13.58 20.03
C LYS A 579 29.36 -13.93 19.96
N LYS A 580 29.01 -15.18 19.64
CA LYS A 580 27.62 -15.68 19.61
C LYS A 580 26.90 -15.60 20.97
N LEU A 581 27.65 -15.64 22.07
CA LEU A 581 27.13 -15.59 23.44
C LEU A 581 26.93 -14.15 23.96
N ILE A 582 27.63 -13.17 23.37
CA ILE A 582 27.71 -11.79 23.88
C ILE A 582 26.66 -10.87 23.22
N TYR A 583 26.16 -11.20 22.02
CA TYR A 583 25.20 -10.35 21.29
C TYR A 583 23.75 -10.88 21.39
N PRO A 584 22.89 -10.30 22.25
CA PRO A 584 21.56 -10.86 22.57
C PRO A 584 20.56 -10.89 21.40
N ASN A 585 20.81 -10.19 20.30
CA ASN A 585 19.93 -10.11 19.12
C ASN A 585 20.52 -10.82 17.87
N GLU A 586 21.60 -11.58 18.01
CA GLU A 586 22.32 -12.17 16.87
C GLU A 586 21.48 -13.16 16.05
N SER A 587 20.76 -14.07 16.72
CA SER A 587 19.93 -15.08 16.06
C SER A 587 18.87 -14.45 15.14
N VAL A 588 18.17 -13.44 15.65
CA VAL A 588 17.14 -12.70 14.91
C VAL A 588 17.74 -12.00 13.70
N ASN A 589 18.86 -11.31 13.87
CA ASN A 589 19.52 -10.61 12.79
C ASN A 589 20.04 -11.55 11.69
N ARG A 590 20.52 -12.75 12.08
CA ARG A 590 20.94 -13.79 11.14
C ARG A 590 19.76 -14.30 10.31
N ILE A 591 18.61 -14.53 10.94
CA ILE A 591 17.39 -14.94 10.23
C ILE A 591 16.95 -13.84 9.26
N GLN A 592 16.97 -12.58 9.70
CA GLN A 592 16.61 -11.44 8.86
C GLN A 592 17.54 -11.27 7.65
N GLU A 593 18.85 -11.42 7.84
CA GLU A 593 19.83 -11.43 6.74
C GLU A 593 19.56 -12.57 5.77
N ARG A 594 19.32 -13.79 6.27
CA ARG A 594 18.99 -14.95 5.42
C ARG A 594 17.74 -14.72 4.58
N ILE A 595 16.66 -14.23 5.20
CA ILE A 595 15.42 -13.91 4.45
C ILE A 595 15.68 -12.81 3.42
N ALA A 596 16.40 -11.74 3.80
CA ALA A 596 16.72 -10.65 2.88
C ALA A 596 17.52 -11.14 1.66
N ARG A 597 18.47 -12.05 1.87
CA ARG A 597 19.31 -12.65 0.83
C ARG A 597 18.52 -13.52 -0.14
N GLU A 598 17.62 -14.37 0.36
CA GLU A 598 16.74 -15.18 -0.51
C GLU A 598 15.95 -14.33 -1.53
N TRP A 599 15.57 -13.11 -1.15
CA TRP A 599 14.90 -12.18 -2.05
C TRP A 599 15.82 -11.48 -3.05
N GLN A 600 17.12 -11.33 -2.77
CA GLN A 600 18.00 -10.39 -3.48
C GLN A 600 19.18 -11.03 -4.20
N GLU A 601 19.62 -12.24 -3.80
CA GLU A 601 20.80 -12.90 -4.36
C GLU A 601 20.67 -13.28 -5.85
N THR A 602 19.45 -13.28 -6.36
CA THR A 602 19.14 -13.73 -7.74
C THR A 602 18.26 -12.73 -8.49
N MET A 603 17.88 -11.62 -7.85
CA MET A 603 16.83 -10.74 -8.34
C MET A 603 17.20 -9.27 -8.13
N THR A 604 17.14 -8.47 -9.18
CA THR A 604 17.22 -7.01 -9.08
C THR A 604 15.93 -6.44 -8.49
N TRP A 605 16.06 -5.48 -7.57
CA TRP A 605 14.95 -4.77 -6.94
C TRP A 605 15.07 -3.26 -7.10
N ARG A 606 14.01 -2.60 -7.56
CA ARG A 606 13.90 -1.14 -7.44
C ARG A 606 13.45 -0.80 -6.02
N LYS A 607 14.21 0.03 -5.32
CA LYS A 607 13.86 0.49 -3.98
C LYS A 607 13.60 1.99 -4.01
N VAL A 608 12.36 2.34 -3.72
CA VAL A 608 11.88 3.73 -3.69
C VAL A 608 11.67 4.12 -2.23
N LEU A 609 12.41 5.11 -1.77
CA LEU A 609 12.26 5.66 -0.44
C LEU A 609 11.53 7.00 -0.50
N VAL A 610 10.48 7.12 0.28
CA VAL A 610 9.65 8.32 0.38
C VAL A 610 9.79 8.97 1.74
N GLN A 611 9.51 10.27 1.79
CA GLN A 611 9.40 11.03 3.03
C GLN A 611 7.97 11.59 3.13
N ILE A 612 7.15 10.95 3.97
CA ILE A 612 5.74 11.26 4.19
C ILE A 612 5.49 11.47 5.68
N GLN A 613 4.73 12.51 6.06
CA GLN A 613 4.28 12.77 7.44
C GLN A 613 2.89 13.40 7.46
N PRO A 614 2.07 13.24 8.51
CA PRO A 614 2.13 12.28 9.65
C PRO A 614 1.41 10.95 9.34
N ASP A 615 1.48 9.89 10.17
CA ASP A 615 0.89 8.56 9.88
C ASP A 615 1.34 7.94 8.54
N SER A 616 2.65 7.82 8.36
CA SER A 616 3.22 7.39 7.08
C SER A 616 2.77 6.01 6.62
N HIS A 617 2.49 5.09 7.55
CA HIS A 617 2.17 3.70 7.24
C HIS A 617 0.83 3.57 6.48
N ASN A 618 -0.19 4.30 6.94
CA ASN A 618 -1.47 4.36 6.26
C ASN A 618 -1.42 5.33 5.08
N ASN A 619 -0.66 6.42 5.21
CA ASN A 619 -0.57 7.41 4.15
C ASN A 619 0.04 6.85 2.89
N ILE A 620 1.07 6.00 2.94
CA ILE A 620 1.78 5.53 1.74
C ILE A 620 0.89 4.92 0.63
N VAL A 621 -0.33 4.47 0.97
CA VAL A 621 -1.33 3.97 0.00
C VAL A 621 -2.57 4.85 -0.17
N VAL A 622 -2.63 5.98 0.53
CA VAL A 622 -3.73 6.93 0.51
C VAL A 622 -5.07 6.25 0.81
N ARG A 623 -5.22 5.68 2.02
CA ARG A 623 -6.42 4.91 2.40
C ARG A 623 -7.72 5.69 2.20
N ARG A 624 -7.70 6.99 2.47
CA ARG A 624 -8.77 7.94 2.14
C ARG A 624 -8.17 9.10 1.35
N ARG A 625 -8.80 9.42 0.22
CA ARG A 625 -8.29 10.35 -0.80
C ARG A 625 -7.73 11.65 -0.21
N PHE A 626 -8.48 12.34 0.65
CA PHE A 626 -8.05 13.63 1.19
C PHE A 626 -7.39 13.56 2.57
N VAL A 627 -7.77 12.62 3.42
CA VAL A 627 -7.17 12.50 4.77
C VAL A 627 -5.73 12.00 4.68
N ASN A 628 -5.45 11.11 3.72
CA ASN A 628 -4.16 10.46 3.56
C ASN A 628 -3.38 10.99 2.34
N LEU A 629 -3.70 12.19 1.85
CA LEU A 629 -3.15 12.73 0.59
C LEU A 629 -1.62 12.96 0.65
N TYR A 630 -1.00 13.03 1.82
CA TYR A 630 0.46 13.04 1.96
C TYR A 630 1.14 11.85 1.25
N GLY A 631 0.45 10.72 1.21
CA GLY A 631 0.87 9.52 0.48
C GLY A 631 0.93 9.61 -1.03
N TYR A 632 0.35 10.65 -1.59
CA TYR A 632 0.19 10.85 -3.01
C TYR A 632 1.50 10.62 -3.79
N VAL A 633 2.61 11.12 -3.27
CA VAL A 633 3.93 11.01 -3.91
C VAL A 633 4.35 9.56 -4.16
N ALA A 634 4.01 8.62 -3.26
CA ALA A 634 4.31 7.21 -3.44
C ALA A 634 3.42 6.58 -4.50
N VAL A 635 2.11 6.88 -4.47
CA VAL A 635 1.13 6.34 -5.42
C VAL A 635 1.38 6.89 -6.83
N GLU A 636 1.62 8.20 -6.98
CA GLU A 636 1.93 8.82 -8.27
C GLU A 636 3.20 8.22 -8.87
N HIS A 637 4.28 8.15 -8.10
CA HIS A 637 5.53 7.55 -8.57
C HIS A 637 5.32 6.09 -9.02
N MET A 638 4.55 5.31 -8.25
CA MET A 638 4.21 3.93 -8.60
C MET A 638 3.41 3.83 -9.89
N VAL A 639 2.38 4.66 -10.05
CA VAL A 639 1.53 4.64 -11.23
C VAL A 639 2.33 5.03 -12.47
N GLU A 640 3.12 6.11 -12.41
CA GLU A 640 3.94 6.56 -13.53
C GLU A 640 4.95 5.50 -13.99
N HIS A 641 5.65 4.86 -13.04
CA HIS A 641 6.74 3.94 -13.37
C HIS A 641 6.34 2.50 -13.65
N HIS A 642 5.08 2.15 -13.46
CA HIS A 642 4.58 0.79 -13.73
C HIS A 642 3.43 0.76 -14.73
N PHE A 643 2.72 1.88 -14.89
CA PHE A 643 1.52 2.02 -15.72
C PHE A 643 1.50 3.31 -16.54
N GLY A 644 2.58 4.11 -16.54
CA GLY A 644 2.70 5.32 -17.35
C GLY A 644 3.01 5.02 -18.82
N SER A 645 2.79 6.02 -19.69
CA SER A 645 2.81 5.84 -21.14
C SER A 645 4.13 5.28 -21.68
N LYS A 646 5.27 5.72 -21.13
CA LYS A 646 6.59 5.21 -21.53
C LYS A 646 6.70 3.69 -21.30
N VAL A 647 6.34 3.28 -20.09
CA VAL A 647 6.41 1.88 -19.65
C VAL A 647 5.44 1.00 -20.43
N CYS A 648 4.25 1.50 -20.73
CA CYS A 648 3.27 0.77 -21.51
C CYS A 648 3.67 0.66 -22.99
N SER A 649 4.36 1.66 -23.54
CA SER A 649 4.92 1.61 -24.90
C SER A 649 6.00 0.53 -25.02
N GLU A 650 6.96 0.48 -24.08
CA GLU A 650 7.97 -0.58 -24.00
C GLU A 650 7.33 -1.98 -23.95
N LEU A 651 6.27 -2.14 -23.15
CA LEU A 651 5.56 -3.43 -23.05
C LEU A 651 4.80 -3.80 -24.33
N ALA A 652 4.35 -2.83 -25.12
CA ALA A 652 3.67 -3.07 -26.38
C ALA A 652 4.66 -3.46 -27.49
N GLU A 653 5.85 -2.86 -27.49
CA GLU A 653 6.96 -3.21 -28.39
C GLU A 653 7.43 -4.65 -28.14
N ASP A 654 7.70 -5.02 -26.88
CA ASP A 654 8.05 -6.40 -26.48
C ASP A 654 7.02 -7.45 -26.91
N ALA A 655 5.76 -7.05 -27.10
CA ALA A 655 4.69 -7.95 -27.54
C ALA A 655 4.68 -8.15 -29.07
N ASN A 656 5.27 -7.22 -29.82
CA ASN A 656 5.30 -7.19 -31.27
C ASN A 656 6.63 -7.68 -31.87
N GLU A 657 7.66 -7.92 -31.06
CA GLU A 657 8.89 -8.54 -31.53
C GLU A 657 8.59 -9.94 -32.13
N PRO A 658 9.08 -10.25 -33.35
CA PRO A 658 8.95 -11.58 -33.91
C PRO A 658 9.65 -12.56 -32.98
N LYS A 659 8.90 -13.56 -32.51
CA LYS A 659 9.48 -14.67 -31.78
C LYS A 659 10.33 -15.43 -32.79
N ASP A 660 11.63 -15.18 -32.80
CA ASP A 660 12.57 -16.03 -33.51
C ASP A 660 12.33 -17.47 -33.05
N GLU A 661 11.89 -18.31 -33.99
CA GLU A 661 11.86 -19.75 -33.77
C GLU A 661 13.27 -20.16 -33.35
N PRO A 662 13.42 -21.04 -32.33
CA PRO A 662 14.74 -21.53 -31.97
C PRO A 662 15.37 -22.15 -33.21
N ASN A 663 16.44 -21.51 -33.68
CA ASN A 663 17.21 -21.92 -34.84
C ASN A 663 17.54 -23.41 -34.71
N GLN A 664 16.92 -24.26 -35.54
CA GLN A 664 17.32 -25.66 -35.70
C GLN A 664 18.67 -25.70 -36.42
N SER A 665 19.72 -25.28 -35.72
CA SER A 665 21.10 -25.38 -36.21
C SER A 665 22.09 -25.43 -35.05
N SER A 666 21.92 -26.42 -34.17
CA SER A 666 23.00 -26.91 -33.29
C SER A 666 22.76 -28.34 -32.81
N GLN A 667 22.25 -29.21 -33.68
CA GLN A 667 22.27 -30.67 -33.54
C GLN A 667 22.92 -31.29 -34.78
N ALA A 668 24.17 -30.91 -35.04
CA ALA A 668 25.08 -31.64 -35.91
C ALA A 668 26.48 -31.29 -35.42
N ASP A 669 26.95 -32.04 -34.43
CA ASP A 669 28.36 -32.27 -34.05
C ASP A 669 28.41 -32.70 -32.58
N ARG A 670 27.93 -33.92 -32.32
CA ARG A 670 28.28 -34.76 -31.15
C ARG A 670 27.62 -36.13 -31.31
N SER A 671 28.01 -36.83 -32.36
CA SER A 671 27.78 -38.27 -32.49
C SER A 671 28.86 -38.84 -33.40
N ASN A 672 30.05 -39.04 -32.85
CA ASN A 672 31.07 -39.95 -33.37
C ASN A 672 32.13 -40.12 -32.28
N GLU A 673 31.85 -41.01 -31.34
CA GLU A 673 32.80 -41.91 -30.71
C GLU A 673 32.02 -42.83 -29.77
N TYR A 674 32.38 -44.12 -29.77
CA TYR A 674 31.74 -45.28 -29.11
C TYR A 674 30.86 -46.18 -30.01
N ASN A 675 31.52 -46.95 -30.87
CA ASN A 675 31.48 -48.42 -30.82
C ASN A 675 32.37 -49.02 -31.91
N GLU A 676 33.45 -49.70 -31.52
CA GLU A 676 33.96 -50.88 -32.21
C GLU A 676 34.90 -51.64 -31.27
N GLY A 677 34.65 -52.93 -31.04
CA GLY A 677 35.54 -53.80 -30.29
C GLY A 677 34.93 -55.00 -29.56
N GLU A 678 33.97 -55.71 -30.14
CA GLU A 678 33.82 -57.14 -29.83
C GLU A 678 34.66 -57.95 -30.82
N ILE A 679 35.40 -58.97 -30.34
CA ILE A 679 35.60 -60.29 -30.99
C ILE A 679 36.28 -61.27 -30.00
N SER A 680 35.44 -62.17 -29.48
CA SER A 680 35.54 -63.64 -29.53
C SER A 680 36.41 -64.49 -28.58
N LYS A 681 35.78 -65.63 -28.26
CA LYS A 681 36.26 -66.98 -27.86
C LYS A 681 36.57 -67.16 -26.36
N GLY A 682 36.06 -68.17 -25.66
CA GLY A 682 35.26 -69.33 -26.02
C GLY A 682 35.61 -70.52 -25.11
N ALA A 683 34.57 -71.15 -24.55
CA ALA A 683 34.44 -72.56 -24.16
C ALA A 683 35.15 -73.13 -22.91
N GLU A 684 34.41 -74.06 -22.28
CA GLU A 684 34.78 -75.18 -21.38
C GLU A 684 35.12 -74.84 -19.91
N ASN A 685 34.68 -75.56 -18.87
CA ASN A 685 34.03 -76.87 -18.76
C ASN A 685 33.38 -77.03 -17.36
N ALA A 686 32.53 -78.06 -17.24
CA ALA A 686 31.85 -78.62 -16.06
C ALA A 686 32.52 -78.43 -14.68
N THR A 687 31.76 -78.20 -13.61
CA THR A 687 30.98 -79.16 -12.81
C THR A 687 30.12 -78.41 -11.80
#